data_AF-A0A291QNH2-F1
#
_entry.id   AF-A0A291QNH2-F1
#
_cell.length_a   1.000
_cell.length_b   1.000
_cell.length_c   1.000
_cell.angle_alpha   90.00
_cell.angle_beta   90.00
_cell.angle_gamma   90.00
#
_symmetry.space_group_name_H-M   'P 1'
#
loop_
_entity.id
_entity.type
_entity.pdbx_description
1 polymer ?
#
loop_
_entity_poly.entity_id
_entity_poly.type
_entity_poly.pdbx_seq_one_letter_code
_entity_poly.pdbx_strand_id
1 'polypeptide(L)'
;MQGSVLDGRYTLVERIGAGGMGEVWRAEDSRLQRRVAVKILSTPRGTTATEAERFLAMFVREARAAAALDSSYIVPVFDHGSADGVPYLVMPLLSGRTVGELVLETGTLAPERVAAISAQVCRALATAHRAGIVHRDIKPANVMVTDEGTVKVLDFGIAKFLDATTTAGYLTGTADAPVGTLHYMAPERFTRDADDGRCDVYSLGCMVQELLTGRPPFDADSAAALMHGHVYETPDLPSVRRPGLAPAWDELVGRMLAKQPGERPDAQEAGDALENLSARNPAPESPSASGAPTSYSLAPPLPPMPQSPPPAADAPGTPALPTVTGPSPYAQAPSPSPFMSPSGPPGRSRAKAWGIGAVVAVAAGALVTTLTVFDPFGDASKDGGDDAKGNGKGTSRENSDIPTDELTQVSTEGLVVGSAADSKGPAPAVKGARKGGQVTVLEPQEFTSLDPGMMWPGSADHQLARLVHRGLTTIKAESGHQVKVVGDLAEDAGRTTNGRDWTFKLKRGLTYNDGTPVRSQDFRYAIERTLEPELAAGDPTLRRFLYGPKDADAKSAKKDAIRTPDDRTIVFHLAGPHRDFNVVLAGPSGAPLPKDAAGSDGRSKALPSTGPYQITSSPADAKNVTLTRNPHWQKNTDPVRGAYPDGYRIQTGMQLPEIRHRIGAATAGQAVMTFTGTDDPVGVQGGPTGSAKSVKFPSWNAQSYVINTARVKDRDIRRAIVTALPPDQILKASGGQGRLTPHLMPPGVPGASSAMNFYHSGDDGDPTTARLYLQDADALGYRLTLAHPDTTVDTARAEVVRASLEKAGFKVTVKKVAISSFWADAAAGKYDMFRMSVGGGLPTAANYLPDYFDGRQPFDTSSNYSRLNNKKVNEAIDAANAAPDLKKAGELWAEVSTLVMEQAAVVPVYVPERTYLYSPALRGLQVDLSGLSPLNAYVRR
;
A
#
# COMPACT_ATOMS: atom_id res chain seq x y z
N MET A 1 18.33 -29.55 -9.85
CA MET A 1 17.95 -30.15 -11.15
C MET A 1 19.05 -30.11 -12.20
N GLN A 2 20.00 -29.16 -12.16
CA GLN A 2 21.14 -29.18 -13.10
C GLN A 2 21.91 -30.51 -13.03
N GLY A 3 22.20 -31.12 -14.19
CA GLY A 3 22.83 -32.43 -14.32
C GLY A 3 21.89 -33.63 -14.19
N SER A 4 20.61 -33.42 -13.89
CA SER A 4 19.62 -34.52 -13.89
C SER A 4 19.25 -34.96 -15.30
N VAL A 5 18.84 -36.22 -15.44
CA VAL A 5 18.46 -36.82 -16.72
C VAL A 5 16.97 -37.19 -16.65
N LEU A 6 16.14 -36.52 -17.45
CA LEU A 6 14.71 -36.82 -17.53
C LEU A 6 14.46 -38.00 -18.48
N ASP A 7 13.71 -38.99 -18.00
CA ASP A 7 13.39 -40.25 -18.69
C ASP A 7 14.62 -40.95 -19.33
N GLY A 8 15.80 -40.79 -18.72
CA GLY A 8 17.06 -41.35 -19.23
C GLY A 8 17.55 -40.75 -20.55
N ARG A 9 16.94 -39.65 -21.06
CA ARG A 9 17.23 -39.08 -22.39
C ARG A 9 17.63 -37.62 -22.38
N TYR A 10 16.99 -36.78 -21.58
CA TYR A 10 17.19 -35.33 -21.63
C TYR A 10 18.02 -34.87 -20.43
N THR A 11 19.30 -34.57 -20.66
CA THR A 11 20.20 -34.09 -19.60
C THR A 11 20.07 -32.59 -19.45
N LEU A 12 19.62 -32.12 -18.28
CA LEU A 12 19.45 -30.68 -18.01
C LEU A 12 20.81 -30.00 -17.78
N VAL A 13 21.18 -29.07 -18.65
CA VAL A 13 22.51 -28.43 -18.65
C VAL A 13 22.51 -27.10 -17.90
N GLU A 14 21.58 -26.21 -18.22
CA GLU A 14 21.45 -24.89 -17.57
C GLU A 14 20.00 -24.44 -17.58
N ARG A 15 19.58 -23.69 -16.55
CA ARG A 15 18.25 -23.08 -16.52
C ARG A 15 18.28 -21.80 -17.33
N ILE A 16 17.41 -21.68 -18.33
CA ILE A 16 17.34 -20.53 -19.25
C ILE A 16 16.10 -19.66 -19.03
N GLY A 17 15.15 -20.09 -18.21
CA GLY A 17 14.00 -19.28 -17.79
C GLY A 17 13.26 -19.89 -16.59
N ALA A 18 12.53 -19.07 -15.84
CA ALA A 18 11.67 -19.51 -14.75
C ALA A 18 10.45 -18.57 -14.63
N GLY A 19 9.26 -19.13 -14.37
CA GLY A 19 8.02 -18.37 -14.22
C GLY A 19 6.93 -19.14 -13.45
N GLY A 20 5.75 -18.54 -13.29
CA GLY A 20 4.66 -19.09 -12.45
C GLY A 20 4.08 -20.44 -12.89
N MET A 21 4.41 -20.92 -14.09
CA MET A 21 3.98 -22.22 -14.61
C MET A 21 5.10 -23.27 -14.65
N GLY A 22 6.34 -22.92 -14.30
CA GLY A 22 7.48 -23.86 -14.34
C GLY A 22 8.83 -23.25 -14.70
N GLU A 23 9.81 -24.12 -14.90
CA GLU A 23 11.18 -23.75 -15.29
C GLU A 23 11.50 -24.21 -16.71
N VAL A 24 12.27 -23.42 -17.45
CA VAL A 24 12.78 -23.78 -18.78
C VAL A 24 14.28 -24.01 -18.69
N TRP A 25 14.73 -25.15 -19.18
CA TRP A 25 16.11 -25.60 -19.15
C TRP A 25 16.62 -25.82 -20.57
N ARG A 26 17.87 -25.40 -20.83
CA ARG A 26 18.64 -25.95 -21.94
C ARG A 26 19.03 -27.36 -21.57
N ALA A 27 18.70 -28.32 -22.43
CA ALA A 27 19.03 -29.72 -22.23
C ALA A 27 19.70 -30.33 -23.47
N GLU A 28 20.42 -31.42 -23.25
CA GLU A 28 20.99 -32.26 -24.30
C GLU A 28 20.13 -33.50 -24.47
N ASP A 29 19.58 -33.70 -25.68
CA ASP A 29 18.93 -34.94 -26.07
C ASP A 29 20.01 -35.97 -26.40
N SER A 30 20.27 -36.91 -25.49
CA SER A 30 21.34 -37.90 -25.63
C SER A 30 21.10 -38.87 -26.79
N ARG A 31 19.85 -39.02 -27.27
CA ARG A 31 19.51 -39.90 -28.38
C ARG A 31 19.73 -39.22 -29.73
N LEU A 32 19.30 -37.96 -29.86
CA LEU A 32 19.43 -37.19 -31.11
C LEU A 32 20.68 -36.31 -31.16
N GLN A 33 21.48 -36.29 -30.09
CA GLN A 33 22.73 -35.54 -29.96
C GLN A 33 22.57 -34.05 -30.33
N ARG A 34 21.50 -33.43 -29.83
CA ARG A 34 21.17 -32.01 -30.09
C ARG A 34 20.76 -31.29 -28.82
N ARG A 35 20.90 -29.96 -28.84
CA ARG A 35 20.39 -29.09 -27.78
C ARG A 35 18.91 -28.79 -27.99
N VAL A 36 18.15 -28.86 -26.91
CA VAL A 36 16.71 -28.60 -26.86
C VAL A 36 16.38 -27.72 -25.66
N ALA A 37 15.22 -27.06 -25.70
CA ALA A 37 14.63 -26.42 -24.53
C ALA A 37 13.63 -27.39 -23.89
N VAL A 38 13.72 -27.56 -22.58
CA VAL A 38 12.84 -28.42 -21.78
C VAL A 38 12.11 -27.56 -20.76
N LYS A 39 10.79 -27.45 -20.90
CA LYS A 39 9.92 -26.77 -19.94
C LYS A 39 9.36 -27.78 -18.95
N ILE A 40 9.77 -27.67 -17.70
CA ILE A 40 9.31 -28.50 -16.58
C ILE A 40 8.21 -27.73 -15.86
N LEU A 41 7.01 -28.30 -15.78
CA LEU A 41 5.88 -27.62 -15.15
C LEU A 41 5.86 -27.82 -13.64
N SER A 42 5.43 -26.80 -12.91
CA SER A 42 5.24 -26.89 -11.46
C SER A 42 3.83 -27.39 -11.12
N THR A 43 3.71 -28.35 -10.20
CA THR A 43 2.43 -28.75 -9.62
C THR A 43 2.11 -27.85 -8.41
N PRO A 44 0.89 -27.27 -8.32
CA PRO A 44 0.51 -26.43 -7.17
C PRO A 44 0.60 -27.20 -5.84
N ARG A 45 1.04 -26.54 -4.76
CA ARG A 45 1.14 -27.16 -3.43
C ARG A 45 -0.24 -27.51 -2.88
N GLY A 46 -0.37 -28.72 -2.29
CA GLY A 46 -1.64 -29.20 -1.71
C GLY A 46 -2.55 -29.95 -2.68
N THR A 47 -2.11 -30.14 -3.93
CA THR A 47 -2.84 -30.91 -4.96
C THR A 47 -2.95 -32.38 -4.55
N THR A 48 -4.17 -32.93 -4.54
CA THR A 48 -4.39 -34.36 -4.26
C THR A 48 -3.89 -35.23 -5.42
N ALA A 49 -3.61 -36.51 -5.18
CA ALA A 49 -3.14 -37.44 -6.21
C ALA A 49 -4.09 -37.48 -7.45
N THR A 50 -5.40 -37.47 -7.21
CA THR A 50 -6.43 -37.45 -8.26
C THR A 50 -6.44 -36.17 -9.10
N GLU A 51 -6.12 -35.02 -8.49
CA GLU A 51 -6.00 -33.75 -9.21
C GLU A 51 -4.72 -33.71 -10.03
N ALA A 52 -3.60 -34.20 -9.50
CA ALA A 52 -2.33 -34.30 -10.22
C ALA A 52 -2.44 -35.18 -11.48
N GLU A 53 -3.15 -36.32 -11.39
CA GLU A 53 -3.43 -37.18 -12.55
C GLU A 53 -4.29 -36.50 -13.61
N ARG A 54 -5.29 -35.70 -13.20
CA ARG A 54 -6.10 -34.90 -14.14
C ARG A 54 -5.28 -33.81 -14.81
N PHE A 55 -4.43 -33.09 -14.07
CA PHE A 55 -3.52 -32.09 -14.61
C PHE A 55 -2.59 -32.70 -15.66
N LEU A 56 -1.99 -33.86 -15.35
CA LEU A 56 -1.10 -34.57 -16.28
C LEU A 56 -1.84 -35.03 -17.55
N ALA A 57 -3.03 -35.62 -17.43
CA ALA A 57 -3.81 -36.08 -18.58
C ALA A 57 -4.22 -34.93 -19.53
N MET A 58 -4.54 -33.75 -18.99
CA MET A 58 -4.89 -32.58 -19.78
C MET A 58 -3.67 -31.91 -20.41
N PHE A 59 -2.55 -31.83 -19.68
CA PHE A 59 -1.27 -31.37 -20.20
C PHE A 59 -0.86 -32.17 -21.45
N VAL A 60 -0.95 -33.50 -21.38
CA VAL A 60 -0.66 -34.38 -22.51
C VAL A 60 -1.61 -34.14 -23.69
N ARG A 61 -2.89 -33.85 -23.43
CA ARG A 61 -3.87 -33.54 -24.49
C ARG A 61 -3.54 -32.22 -25.20
N GLU A 62 -3.17 -31.19 -24.46
CA GLU A 62 -2.85 -29.86 -25.01
C GLU A 62 -1.48 -29.85 -25.71
N ALA A 63 -0.48 -30.54 -25.18
CA ALA A 63 0.80 -30.74 -25.86
C ALA A 63 0.63 -31.43 -27.23
N ARG A 64 -0.26 -32.41 -27.33
CA ARG A 64 -0.60 -33.07 -28.61
C ARG A 64 -1.35 -32.15 -29.57
N ALA A 65 -2.25 -31.31 -29.06
CA ALA A 65 -2.97 -30.34 -29.88
C ALA A 65 -2.02 -29.27 -30.46
N ALA A 66 -1.07 -28.77 -29.66
CA ALA A 66 -0.04 -27.84 -30.11
C ALA A 66 0.94 -28.49 -31.10
N ALA A 67 1.31 -29.77 -30.90
CA ALA A 67 2.17 -30.52 -31.81
C ALA A 67 1.55 -30.75 -33.20
N ALA A 68 0.22 -30.68 -33.32
CA ALA A 68 -0.50 -30.86 -34.58
C ALA A 68 -0.61 -29.56 -35.42
N LEU A 69 -0.17 -28.41 -34.89
CA LEU A 69 -0.19 -27.14 -35.60
C LEU A 69 1.01 -27.03 -36.55
N ASP A 70 0.73 -26.97 -37.86
CA ASP A 70 1.75 -26.71 -38.89
C ASP A 70 1.80 -25.20 -39.20
N SER A 71 2.77 -24.50 -38.60
CA SER A 71 2.99 -23.07 -38.82
C SER A 71 4.44 -22.68 -38.56
N SER A 72 5.02 -21.93 -39.49
CA SER A 72 6.36 -21.34 -39.32
C SER A 72 6.42 -20.28 -38.21
N TYR A 73 5.28 -19.81 -37.68
CA TYR A 73 5.21 -18.79 -36.63
C TYR A 73 4.87 -19.35 -35.24
N ILE A 74 4.69 -20.67 -35.13
CA ILE A 74 4.43 -21.38 -33.87
C ILE A 74 5.67 -22.22 -33.52
N VAL A 75 6.02 -22.29 -32.23
CA VAL A 75 7.09 -23.20 -31.80
C VAL A 75 6.58 -24.64 -31.81
N PRO A 76 7.22 -25.55 -32.57
CA PRO A 76 6.81 -26.94 -32.58
C PRO A 76 7.19 -27.62 -31.26
N VAL A 77 6.36 -28.58 -30.85
CA VAL A 77 6.67 -29.48 -29.74
C VAL A 77 7.40 -30.70 -30.30
N PHE A 78 8.59 -30.99 -29.78
CA PHE A 78 9.38 -32.16 -30.18
C PHE A 78 9.03 -33.42 -29.41
N ASP A 79 8.76 -33.30 -28.11
CA ASP A 79 8.45 -34.44 -27.24
C ASP A 79 7.74 -33.97 -25.95
N HIS A 80 7.14 -34.89 -25.20
CA HIS A 80 6.58 -34.63 -23.88
C HIS A 80 6.79 -35.85 -22.95
N GLY A 81 6.84 -35.63 -21.64
CA GLY A 81 6.98 -36.75 -20.69
C GLY A 81 6.62 -36.37 -19.25
N SER A 82 6.90 -37.30 -18.34
CA SER A 82 6.70 -37.11 -16.90
C SER A 82 7.79 -37.85 -16.13
N ALA A 83 8.72 -37.10 -15.53
CA ALA A 83 9.79 -37.65 -14.70
C ALA A 83 9.45 -37.40 -13.23
N ASP A 84 9.51 -38.44 -12.39
CA ASP A 84 9.17 -38.36 -10.95
C ASP A 84 7.80 -37.72 -10.66
N GLY A 85 6.83 -37.93 -11.55
CA GLY A 85 5.48 -37.35 -11.47
C GLY A 85 5.37 -35.87 -11.88
N VAL A 86 6.45 -35.28 -12.41
CA VAL A 86 6.50 -33.89 -12.88
C VAL A 86 6.44 -33.85 -14.42
N PRO A 87 5.40 -33.22 -15.02
CA PRO A 87 5.28 -33.13 -16.47
C PRO A 87 6.33 -32.19 -17.07
N TYR A 88 6.84 -32.55 -18.25
CA TYR A 88 7.74 -31.71 -19.03
C TYR A 88 7.42 -31.73 -20.53
N LEU A 89 7.78 -30.64 -21.21
CA LEU A 89 7.66 -30.42 -22.66
C LEU A 89 9.04 -30.17 -23.27
N VAL A 90 9.33 -30.80 -24.41
CA VAL A 90 10.58 -30.60 -25.15
C VAL A 90 10.30 -29.85 -26.44
N MET A 91 11.05 -28.79 -26.69
CA MET A 91 10.88 -27.90 -27.84
C MET A 91 12.25 -27.46 -28.40
N PRO A 92 12.31 -26.89 -29.62
CA PRO A 92 13.54 -26.32 -30.14
C PRO A 92 14.11 -25.27 -29.20
N LEU A 93 15.44 -25.28 -29.03
CA LEU A 93 16.13 -24.14 -28.44
C LEU A 93 16.23 -23.04 -29.49
N LEU A 94 15.53 -21.94 -29.29
CA LEU A 94 15.54 -20.79 -30.21
C LEU A 94 16.67 -19.83 -29.87
N SER A 95 17.29 -19.25 -30.90
CA SER A 95 18.22 -18.11 -30.79
C SER A 95 17.49 -16.84 -31.21
N GLY A 96 17.49 -15.84 -30.35
CA GLY A 96 16.74 -14.61 -30.55
C GLY A 96 16.37 -13.92 -29.25
N ARG A 97 15.46 -12.96 -29.32
CA ARG A 97 15.01 -12.17 -28.18
C ARG A 97 13.49 -12.12 -28.11
N THR A 98 12.95 -12.17 -26.91
CA THR A 98 11.52 -11.94 -26.70
C THR A 98 11.16 -10.49 -27.02
N VAL A 99 9.92 -10.26 -27.43
CA VAL A 99 9.40 -8.91 -27.66
C VAL A 99 9.48 -8.09 -26.37
N GLY A 100 9.29 -8.72 -25.21
CA GLY A 100 9.49 -8.07 -23.90
C GLY A 100 10.91 -7.56 -23.69
N GLU A 101 11.94 -8.35 -24.04
CA GLU A 101 13.33 -7.92 -23.97
C GLU A 101 13.66 -6.79 -24.96
N LEU A 102 12.99 -6.74 -26.12
CA LEU A 102 13.16 -5.64 -27.07
C LEU A 102 12.57 -4.33 -26.52
N VAL A 103 11.39 -4.39 -25.89
CA VAL A 103 10.74 -3.22 -25.27
C VAL A 103 11.54 -2.71 -24.07
N LEU A 104 12.06 -3.59 -23.22
CA LEU A 104 12.86 -3.19 -22.05
C LEU A 104 14.14 -2.43 -22.45
N GLU A 105 14.74 -2.74 -23.59
CA GLU A 105 15.95 -2.05 -24.06
C GLU A 105 15.63 -0.74 -24.79
N THR A 106 14.58 -0.72 -25.61
CA THR A 106 14.32 0.39 -26.55
C THR A 106 13.19 1.33 -26.10
N GLY A 107 12.40 0.93 -25.11
CA GLY A 107 11.21 1.63 -24.63
C GLY A 107 10.02 1.54 -25.60
N THR A 108 10.19 2.00 -26.84
CA THR A 108 9.17 1.90 -27.91
C THR A 108 9.80 1.39 -29.20
N LEU A 109 9.01 0.71 -30.03
CA LEU A 109 9.45 0.24 -31.34
C LEU A 109 8.97 1.17 -32.46
N ALA A 110 9.68 1.16 -33.59
CA ALA A 110 9.22 1.85 -34.80
C ALA A 110 7.89 1.24 -35.28
N PRO A 111 6.88 2.04 -35.68
CA PRO A 111 5.57 1.53 -36.06
C PRO A 111 5.62 0.44 -37.14
N GLU A 112 6.55 0.55 -38.09
CA GLU A 112 6.77 -0.42 -39.16
C GLU A 112 7.21 -1.77 -38.60
N ARG A 113 8.10 -1.73 -37.59
CA ARG A 113 8.56 -2.94 -36.89
C ARG A 113 7.46 -3.55 -36.02
N VAL A 114 6.63 -2.73 -35.38
CA VAL A 114 5.43 -3.21 -34.65
C VAL A 114 4.47 -3.92 -35.60
N ALA A 115 4.18 -3.31 -36.76
CA ALA A 115 3.31 -3.91 -37.77
C ALA A 115 3.84 -5.25 -38.26
N ALA A 116 5.13 -5.33 -38.60
CA ALA A 116 5.78 -6.55 -39.10
C ALA A 116 5.79 -7.69 -38.07
N ILE A 117 6.04 -7.40 -36.78
CA ILE A 117 6.02 -8.40 -35.71
C ILE A 117 4.58 -8.88 -35.49
N SER A 118 3.64 -7.95 -35.29
CA SER A 118 2.26 -8.28 -34.94
C SER A 118 1.51 -8.99 -36.07
N ALA A 119 1.82 -8.70 -37.34
CA ALA A 119 1.26 -9.43 -38.48
C ALA A 119 1.66 -10.92 -38.45
N GLN A 120 2.91 -11.23 -38.10
CA GLN A 120 3.36 -12.62 -37.96
C GLN A 120 2.70 -13.32 -36.76
N VAL A 121 2.43 -12.61 -35.66
CA VAL A 121 1.64 -13.13 -34.53
C VAL A 121 0.21 -13.44 -34.97
N CYS A 122 -0.43 -12.56 -35.76
CA CYS A 122 -1.75 -12.80 -36.35
C CYS A 122 -1.78 -14.07 -37.20
N ARG A 123 -0.75 -14.34 -38.01
CA ARG A 123 -0.65 -15.58 -38.81
C ARG A 123 -0.56 -16.83 -37.92
N ALA A 124 0.17 -16.76 -36.80
CA ALA A 124 0.21 -17.84 -35.82
C ALA A 124 -1.18 -18.08 -35.20
N LEU A 125 -1.84 -17.02 -34.75
CA LEU A 125 -3.17 -17.08 -34.13
C LEU A 125 -4.23 -17.60 -35.11
N ALA A 126 -4.25 -17.12 -36.35
CA ALA A 126 -5.19 -17.57 -37.37
C ALA A 126 -5.06 -19.09 -37.66
N THR A 127 -3.82 -19.61 -37.70
CA THR A 127 -3.59 -21.05 -37.85
C THR A 127 -4.08 -21.84 -36.64
N ALA A 128 -3.84 -21.36 -35.42
CA ALA A 128 -4.32 -22.01 -34.21
C ALA A 128 -5.86 -21.99 -34.12
N HIS A 129 -6.49 -20.84 -34.40
CA HIS A 129 -7.94 -20.66 -34.32
C HIS A 129 -8.68 -21.54 -35.33
N ARG A 130 -8.15 -21.73 -36.56
CA ARG A 130 -8.70 -22.68 -37.55
C ARG A 130 -8.65 -24.14 -37.08
N ALA A 131 -7.68 -24.49 -36.25
CA ALA A 131 -7.59 -25.80 -35.61
C ALA A 131 -8.42 -25.90 -34.32
N GLY A 132 -9.19 -24.86 -33.96
CA GLY A 132 -9.99 -24.81 -32.74
C GLY A 132 -9.17 -24.57 -31.46
N ILE A 133 -7.93 -24.11 -31.59
CA ILE A 133 -7.01 -23.86 -30.48
C ILE A 133 -6.92 -22.36 -30.24
N VAL A 134 -7.18 -21.93 -29.00
CA VAL A 134 -7.08 -20.52 -28.56
C VAL A 134 -5.94 -20.42 -27.55
N HIS A 135 -5.07 -19.44 -27.69
CA HIS A 135 -3.81 -19.33 -26.96
C HIS A 135 -3.97 -18.88 -25.50
N ARG A 136 -4.80 -17.86 -25.24
CA ARG A 136 -5.15 -17.29 -23.91
C ARG A 136 -4.01 -16.66 -23.10
N ASP A 137 -2.83 -16.45 -23.67
CA ASP A 137 -1.70 -15.84 -22.93
C ASP A 137 -0.74 -15.09 -23.89
N ILE A 138 -1.30 -14.35 -24.84
CA ILE A 138 -0.50 -13.51 -25.73
C ILE A 138 -0.01 -12.28 -24.94
N LYS A 139 1.32 -12.12 -24.89
CA LYS A 139 2.03 -11.01 -24.23
C LYS A 139 3.47 -10.93 -24.73
N PRO A 140 4.20 -9.82 -24.51
CA PRO A 140 5.57 -9.65 -25.01
C PRO A 140 6.56 -10.77 -24.63
N ALA A 141 6.39 -11.37 -23.45
CA ALA A 141 7.26 -12.46 -22.98
C ALA A 141 7.04 -13.80 -23.73
N ASN A 142 5.88 -14.00 -24.36
CA ASN A 142 5.53 -15.22 -25.08
C ASN A 142 5.66 -15.09 -26.61
N VAL A 143 6.27 -14.00 -27.08
CA VAL A 143 6.55 -13.76 -28.50
C VAL A 143 8.05 -13.54 -28.64
N MET A 144 8.72 -14.36 -29.45
CA MET A 144 10.15 -14.25 -29.71
C MET A 144 10.43 -13.86 -31.16
N VAL A 145 11.36 -12.95 -31.37
CA VAL A 145 11.93 -12.64 -32.68
C VAL A 145 13.27 -13.36 -32.76
N THR A 146 13.41 -14.29 -33.71
CA THR A 146 14.67 -15.01 -33.91
C THR A 146 15.75 -14.09 -34.50
N ASP A 147 17.01 -14.51 -34.45
CA ASP A 147 18.12 -13.76 -35.04
C ASP A 147 17.94 -13.55 -36.57
N GLU A 148 17.16 -14.43 -37.23
CA GLU A 148 16.76 -14.32 -38.64
C GLU A 148 15.54 -13.41 -38.86
N GLY A 149 15.03 -12.74 -37.82
CA GLY A 149 13.91 -11.80 -37.90
C GLY A 149 12.52 -12.43 -38.00
N THR A 150 12.40 -13.74 -37.77
CA THR A 150 11.11 -14.46 -37.81
C THR A 150 10.47 -14.48 -36.43
N VAL A 151 9.15 -14.28 -36.35
CA VAL A 151 8.41 -14.37 -35.09
C VAL A 151 8.07 -15.82 -34.75
N LYS A 152 8.23 -16.19 -33.49
CA LYS A 152 7.81 -17.45 -32.89
C LYS A 152 6.91 -17.16 -31.68
N VAL A 153 5.65 -17.57 -31.78
CA VAL A 153 4.72 -17.58 -30.65
C VAL A 153 5.03 -18.80 -29.79
N LEU A 154 5.35 -18.54 -28.52
CA LEU A 154 5.72 -19.50 -27.50
C LEU A 154 4.49 -19.84 -26.64
N ASP A 155 4.49 -21.01 -26.00
CA ASP A 155 3.60 -21.32 -24.87
C ASP A 155 2.08 -21.18 -25.14
N PHE A 156 1.56 -21.95 -26.10
CA PHE A 156 0.10 -22.14 -26.25
C PHE A 156 -0.50 -22.62 -24.92
N GLY A 157 -1.29 -21.77 -24.25
CA GLY A 157 -1.62 -21.89 -22.83
C GLY A 157 -2.07 -23.29 -22.39
N ILE A 158 -1.10 -24.09 -21.90
CA ILE A 158 -1.27 -25.49 -21.49
C ILE A 158 -1.94 -25.60 -20.09
N ALA A 159 -2.93 -24.73 -19.82
CA ALA A 159 -3.61 -24.66 -18.53
C ALA A 159 -5.06 -24.20 -18.68
N LYS A 160 -5.87 -24.92 -19.46
CA LYS A 160 -7.30 -24.97 -19.15
C LYS A 160 -7.49 -25.82 -17.89
N PHE A 161 -7.56 -25.21 -16.73
CA PHE A 161 -8.57 -25.56 -15.70
C PHE A 161 -8.65 -24.56 -14.53
N LEU A 162 -8.24 -23.32 -14.77
CA LEU A 162 -7.99 -22.38 -13.71
C LEU A 162 -8.76 -21.05 -13.92
N ASP A 163 -9.55 -20.84 -14.98
CA ASP A 163 -10.25 -19.55 -15.14
C ASP A 163 -11.36 -19.27 -14.10
N ALA A 164 -11.91 -20.27 -13.38
CA ALA A 164 -12.83 -20.00 -12.27
C ALA A 164 -12.11 -19.82 -10.92
N THR A 165 -11.07 -20.62 -10.65
CA THR A 165 -10.33 -20.63 -9.38
C THR A 165 -9.14 -19.65 -9.38
N THR A 166 -8.65 -19.23 -10.55
CA THR A 166 -7.56 -18.26 -10.72
C THR A 166 -8.12 -16.87 -10.91
N THR A 167 -9.24 -16.67 -11.60
CA THR A 167 -9.95 -15.38 -11.52
C THR A 167 -10.38 -15.13 -10.07
N ALA A 168 -10.92 -16.14 -9.37
CA ALA A 168 -11.12 -16.05 -7.92
C ALA A 168 -9.81 -15.86 -7.15
N GLY A 169 -8.74 -16.60 -7.48
CA GLY A 169 -7.43 -16.51 -6.81
C GLY A 169 -6.64 -15.21 -7.05
N TYR A 170 -6.86 -14.53 -8.16
CA TYR A 170 -6.38 -13.17 -8.47
C TYR A 170 -7.22 -12.13 -7.74
N LEU A 171 -8.54 -12.37 -7.59
CA LEU A 171 -9.46 -11.54 -6.82
C LEU A 171 -9.27 -11.68 -5.30
N THR A 172 -8.81 -12.84 -4.80
CA THR A 172 -8.57 -13.15 -3.38
C THR A 172 -7.09 -13.10 -2.96
N GLY A 173 -6.17 -12.84 -3.90
CA GLY A 173 -4.72 -12.72 -3.64
C GLY A 173 -4.02 -14.03 -3.28
N THR A 174 -4.60 -15.18 -3.62
CA THR A 174 -4.09 -16.52 -3.24
C THR A 174 -3.47 -17.31 -4.39
N ALA A 175 -3.47 -16.79 -5.62
CA ALA A 175 -2.87 -17.45 -6.77
C ALA A 175 -1.52 -16.85 -7.14
N ASP A 176 -0.49 -17.70 -7.20
CA ASP A 176 0.85 -17.39 -7.71
C ASP A 176 0.85 -17.30 -9.25
N ALA A 177 0.24 -16.26 -9.81
CA ALA A 177 0.52 -15.93 -11.20
C ALA A 177 0.90 -14.44 -11.37
N PRO A 178 1.90 -14.16 -12.23
CA PRO A 178 2.52 -12.85 -12.29
C PRO A 178 1.51 -11.78 -12.73
N VAL A 179 1.43 -10.69 -11.96
CA VAL A 179 0.62 -9.48 -12.24
C VAL A 179 0.80 -8.97 -13.68
N GLY A 180 1.96 -9.23 -14.30
CA GLY A 180 2.24 -8.93 -15.71
C GLY A 180 1.29 -9.59 -16.72
N THR A 181 0.70 -10.74 -16.42
CA THR A 181 -0.23 -11.42 -17.35
C THR A 181 -1.58 -10.72 -17.46
N LEU A 182 -2.05 -10.05 -16.39
CA LEU A 182 -3.36 -9.39 -16.36
C LEU A 182 -3.45 -8.20 -17.32
N HIS A 183 -2.32 -7.56 -17.66
CA HIS A 183 -2.23 -6.39 -18.55
C HIS A 183 -2.68 -6.68 -19.99
N TYR A 184 -2.78 -7.95 -20.36
CA TYR A 184 -3.12 -8.39 -21.72
C TYR A 184 -4.41 -9.21 -21.74
N MET A 185 -5.10 -9.39 -20.61
CA MET A 185 -6.23 -10.31 -20.52
C MET A 185 -7.52 -9.69 -21.08
N ALA A 186 -8.25 -10.47 -21.89
CA ALA A 186 -9.50 -10.02 -22.51
C ALA A 186 -10.66 -9.90 -21.49
N PRO A 187 -11.60 -8.95 -21.66
CA PRO A 187 -12.72 -8.69 -20.75
C PRO A 187 -13.57 -9.93 -20.41
N GLU A 188 -13.86 -10.76 -21.40
CA GLU A 188 -14.70 -11.96 -21.30
C GLU A 188 -14.14 -13.00 -20.31
N ARG A 189 -12.81 -13.01 -20.12
CA ARG A 189 -12.13 -13.91 -19.18
C ARG A 189 -12.41 -13.59 -17.72
N PHE A 190 -12.92 -12.38 -17.43
CA PHE A 190 -13.31 -11.96 -16.09
C PHE A 190 -14.81 -12.15 -15.81
N THR A 191 -15.63 -12.31 -16.86
CA THR A 191 -17.10 -12.22 -16.78
C THR A 191 -17.82 -13.57 -16.98
N ARG A 192 -17.07 -14.66 -17.21
CA ARG A 192 -17.55 -16.05 -17.41
C ARG A 192 -18.33 -16.30 -18.71
N ASP A 193 -18.13 -15.47 -19.72
CA ASP A 193 -18.65 -15.69 -21.07
C ASP A 193 -17.81 -16.74 -21.82
N ALA A 194 -18.32 -17.24 -22.94
CA ALA A 194 -17.59 -18.22 -23.75
C ALA A 194 -16.46 -17.52 -24.55
N ASP A 195 -15.21 -17.86 -24.25
CA ASP A 195 -14.04 -17.31 -24.95
C ASP A 195 -13.78 -18.04 -26.30
N ASP A 196 -13.81 -17.31 -27.41
CA ASP A 196 -13.33 -17.77 -28.72
C ASP A 196 -11.96 -17.15 -29.08
N GLY A 197 -11.48 -17.34 -30.32
CA GLY A 197 -10.17 -16.82 -30.76
C GLY A 197 -10.00 -15.31 -30.62
N ARG A 198 -11.08 -14.54 -30.50
CA ARG A 198 -11.03 -13.07 -30.41
C ARG A 198 -10.50 -12.57 -29.08
N CYS A 199 -10.38 -13.43 -28.05
CA CYS A 199 -9.67 -13.09 -26.83
C CYS A 199 -8.16 -12.88 -27.09
N ASP A 200 -7.57 -13.67 -28.00
CA ASP A 200 -6.14 -13.54 -28.35
C ASP A 200 -5.88 -12.26 -29.17
N VAL A 201 -6.87 -11.84 -29.99
CA VAL A 201 -6.80 -10.59 -30.74
C VAL A 201 -6.82 -9.39 -29.80
N TYR A 202 -7.61 -9.44 -28.72
CA TYR A 202 -7.58 -8.41 -27.68
C TYR A 202 -6.22 -8.34 -26.98
N SER A 203 -5.68 -9.49 -26.57
CA SER A 203 -4.36 -9.57 -25.96
C SER A 203 -3.26 -9.03 -26.87
N LEU A 204 -3.34 -9.32 -28.17
CA LEU A 204 -2.45 -8.75 -29.18
C LEU A 204 -2.65 -7.22 -29.31
N GLY A 205 -3.88 -6.72 -29.21
CA GLY A 205 -4.17 -5.28 -29.19
C GLY A 205 -3.48 -4.56 -28.03
N CYS A 206 -3.51 -5.17 -26.84
CA CYS A 206 -2.80 -4.66 -25.66
C CYS A 206 -1.28 -4.59 -25.91
N MET A 207 -0.72 -5.65 -26.51
CA MET A 207 0.69 -5.71 -26.86
C MET A 207 1.04 -4.65 -27.93
N VAL A 208 0.26 -4.51 -29.01
CA VAL A 208 0.50 -3.50 -30.06
C VAL A 208 0.55 -2.10 -29.47
N GLN A 209 -0.39 -1.76 -28.58
CA GLN A 209 -0.40 -0.46 -27.91
C GLN A 209 0.88 -0.24 -27.09
N GLU A 210 1.30 -1.23 -26.31
CA GLU A 210 2.54 -1.17 -25.56
C GLU A 210 3.77 -1.00 -26.45
N LEU A 211 3.87 -1.73 -27.56
CA LEU A 211 5.01 -1.60 -28.47
C LEU A 211 5.10 -0.22 -29.12
N LEU A 212 3.96 0.40 -29.38
CA LEU A 212 3.90 1.73 -29.98
C LEU A 212 4.18 2.84 -28.95
N THR A 213 3.65 2.72 -27.73
CA THR A 213 3.62 3.82 -26.74
C THR A 213 4.49 3.58 -25.51
N GLY A 214 5.09 2.40 -25.38
CA GLY A 214 5.93 1.98 -24.26
C GLY A 214 5.17 1.61 -23.00
N ARG A 215 3.83 1.51 -23.07
CA ARG A 215 2.92 1.18 -21.96
C ARG A 215 1.68 0.45 -22.46
N PRO A 216 1.18 -0.58 -21.74
CA PRO A 216 -0.08 -1.24 -22.09
C PRO A 216 -1.28 -0.28 -22.02
N PRO A 217 -2.44 -0.67 -22.58
CA PRO A 217 -3.64 0.17 -22.58
C PRO A 217 -4.06 0.58 -21.16
N PHE A 218 -4.01 -0.37 -20.22
CA PHE A 218 -4.31 -0.19 -18.82
C PHE A 218 -3.08 -0.61 -18.00
N ASP A 219 -2.74 0.20 -17.02
CA ASP A 219 -1.65 -0.03 -16.07
C ASP A 219 -2.16 0.47 -14.72
N ALA A 220 -2.31 -0.44 -13.75
CA ALA A 220 -3.00 -0.15 -12.50
C ALA A 220 -2.41 -0.95 -11.33
N ASP A 221 -2.40 -0.33 -10.15
CA ASP A 221 -1.70 -0.82 -8.95
C ASP A 221 -2.38 -1.98 -8.23
N SER A 222 -3.45 -2.53 -8.81
CA SER A 222 -4.08 -3.75 -8.31
C SER A 222 -4.68 -4.56 -9.45
N ALA A 223 -4.68 -5.88 -9.28
CA ALA A 223 -5.31 -6.81 -10.21
C ALA A 223 -6.78 -6.43 -10.48
N ALA A 224 -7.52 -5.99 -9.45
CA ALA A 224 -8.92 -5.58 -9.59
C ALA A 224 -9.11 -4.29 -10.39
N ALA A 225 -8.22 -3.30 -10.23
CA ALA A 225 -8.26 -2.06 -11.03
C ALA A 225 -7.87 -2.32 -12.48
N LEU A 226 -6.89 -3.19 -12.70
CA LEU A 226 -6.50 -3.61 -14.05
C LEU A 226 -7.66 -4.36 -14.73
N MET A 227 -8.29 -5.30 -14.03
CA MET A 227 -9.53 -5.96 -14.48
C MET A 227 -10.64 -4.96 -14.79
N HIS A 228 -10.86 -3.96 -13.93
CA HIS A 228 -11.84 -2.91 -14.18
C HIS A 228 -11.53 -2.14 -15.47
N GLY A 229 -10.26 -1.77 -15.71
CA GLY A 229 -9.84 -1.12 -16.94
C GLY A 229 -10.11 -1.98 -18.17
N HIS A 230 -9.77 -3.26 -18.09
CA HIS A 230 -10.07 -4.23 -19.14
C HIS A 230 -11.58 -4.37 -19.39
N VAL A 231 -12.44 -4.40 -18.36
CA VAL A 231 -13.89 -4.62 -18.53
C VAL A 231 -14.66 -3.35 -18.92
N TYR A 232 -14.32 -2.20 -18.34
CA TYR A 232 -15.19 -1.00 -18.39
C TYR A 232 -14.54 0.23 -19.01
N GLU A 233 -13.22 0.38 -18.98
CA GLU A 233 -12.56 1.62 -19.42
C GLU A 233 -12.23 1.59 -20.91
N THR A 234 -12.35 2.73 -21.58
CA THR A 234 -11.88 2.89 -22.96
C THR A 234 -10.40 3.26 -22.93
N PRO A 235 -9.50 2.52 -23.62
CA PRO A 235 -8.08 2.85 -23.62
C PRO A 235 -7.82 4.14 -24.40
N ASP A 236 -6.78 4.88 -24.01
CA ASP A 236 -6.33 6.02 -24.81
C ASP A 236 -5.92 5.55 -26.20
N LEU A 237 -6.21 6.37 -27.21
CA LEU A 237 -5.75 6.14 -28.56
C LEU A 237 -4.21 6.18 -28.62
N PRO A 238 -3.54 5.28 -29.36
CA PRO A 238 -2.09 5.32 -29.55
C PRO A 238 -1.55 6.70 -29.93
N SER A 239 -2.24 7.44 -30.81
CA SER A 239 -1.82 8.77 -31.26
C SER A 239 -1.82 9.84 -30.16
N VAL A 240 -2.63 9.68 -29.12
CA VAL A 240 -2.66 10.58 -27.94
C VAL A 240 -1.37 10.42 -27.13
N ARG A 241 -0.90 9.18 -26.98
CA ARG A 241 0.32 8.86 -26.21
C ARG A 241 1.60 9.02 -27.04
N ARG A 242 1.51 8.84 -28.36
CA ARG A 242 2.61 9.05 -29.31
C ARG A 242 2.14 9.91 -30.50
N PRO A 243 2.21 11.25 -30.37
CA PRO A 243 1.88 12.15 -31.47
C PRO A 243 2.71 11.84 -32.73
N GLY A 244 2.04 11.82 -33.89
CA GLY A 244 2.67 11.50 -35.18
C GLY A 244 2.41 10.09 -35.71
N LEU A 245 1.67 9.24 -34.97
CA LEU A 245 1.15 7.99 -35.51
C LEU A 245 0.03 8.23 -36.54
N ALA A 246 -0.01 7.40 -37.59
CA ALA A 246 -1.08 7.46 -38.59
C ALA A 246 -2.44 7.11 -37.95
N PRO A 247 -3.55 7.79 -38.32
CA PRO A 247 -4.88 7.53 -37.74
C PRO A 247 -5.36 6.08 -37.85
N ALA A 248 -4.85 5.33 -38.83
CA ALA A 248 -5.16 3.92 -39.00
C ALA A 248 -4.64 3.02 -37.85
N TRP A 249 -3.67 3.48 -37.05
CA TRP A 249 -3.27 2.81 -35.82
C TRP A 249 -4.32 2.90 -34.72
N ASP A 250 -4.95 4.08 -34.58
CA ASP A 250 -6.01 4.30 -33.60
C ASP A 250 -7.25 3.45 -33.93
N GLU A 251 -7.63 3.40 -35.22
CA GLU A 251 -8.75 2.61 -35.70
C GLU A 251 -8.53 1.11 -35.43
N LEU A 252 -7.36 0.58 -35.81
CA LEU A 252 -7.05 -0.83 -35.65
C LEU A 252 -6.95 -1.24 -34.18
N VAL A 253 -6.17 -0.49 -33.37
CA VAL A 253 -6.01 -0.80 -31.94
C VAL A 253 -7.34 -0.66 -31.20
N GLY A 254 -8.14 0.36 -31.52
CA GLY A 254 -9.48 0.54 -30.95
C GLY A 254 -10.40 -0.65 -31.24
N ARG A 255 -10.40 -1.17 -32.48
CA ARG A 255 -11.15 -2.38 -32.85
C ARG A 255 -10.64 -3.64 -32.17
N MET A 256 -9.32 -3.82 -32.06
CA MET A 256 -8.73 -4.98 -31.36
C MET A 256 -9.06 -4.97 -29.86
N LEU A 257 -9.15 -3.78 -29.24
CA LEU A 257 -9.47 -3.57 -27.83
C LEU A 257 -10.97 -3.36 -27.55
N ALA A 258 -11.85 -3.65 -28.53
CA ALA A 258 -13.29 -3.57 -28.33
C ALA A 258 -13.74 -4.50 -27.20
N LYS A 259 -14.64 -4.04 -26.32
CA LYS A 259 -15.02 -4.80 -25.14
C LYS A 259 -15.83 -6.04 -25.49
N GLN A 260 -16.74 -5.92 -26.46
CA GLN A 260 -17.50 -7.03 -26.99
C GLN A 260 -16.66 -7.82 -28.00
N PRO A 261 -16.46 -9.14 -27.82
CA PRO A 261 -15.71 -9.96 -28.78
C PRO A 261 -16.27 -9.84 -30.20
N GLY A 262 -17.60 -9.70 -30.34
CA GLY A 262 -18.32 -9.51 -31.60
C GLY A 262 -17.81 -8.36 -32.49
N GLU A 263 -17.25 -7.31 -31.86
CA GLU A 263 -16.81 -6.08 -32.53
C GLU A 263 -15.33 -6.11 -32.94
N ARG A 264 -14.59 -7.12 -32.47
CA ARG A 264 -13.17 -7.30 -32.80
C ARG A 264 -13.03 -7.96 -34.17
N PRO A 265 -11.99 -7.60 -34.96
CA PRO A 265 -11.60 -8.41 -36.11
C PRO A 265 -11.21 -9.82 -35.67
N ASP A 266 -11.27 -10.78 -36.59
CA ASP A 266 -10.56 -12.04 -36.39
C ASP A 266 -9.04 -11.86 -36.58
N ALA A 267 -8.26 -12.90 -36.24
CA ALA A 267 -6.80 -12.83 -36.34
C ALA A 267 -6.30 -12.62 -37.78
N GLN A 268 -7.02 -13.09 -38.80
CA GLN A 268 -6.65 -12.89 -40.20
C GLN A 268 -6.90 -11.45 -40.61
N GLU A 269 -8.08 -10.90 -40.31
CA GLU A 269 -8.46 -9.52 -40.61
C GLU A 269 -7.52 -8.51 -39.91
N ALA A 270 -7.15 -8.77 -38.66
CA ALA A 270 -6.17 -7.95 -37.94
C ALA A 270 -4.78 -8.03 -38.58
N GLY A 271 -4.37 -9.22 -39.05
CA GLY A 271 -3.11 -9.42 -39.77
C GLY A 271 -3.06 -8.63 -41.08
N ASP A 272 -4.11 -8.72 -41.90
CA ASP A 272 -4.21 -8.01 -43.17
C ASP A 272 -4.16 -6.48 -42.95
N ALA A 273 -4.78 -5.97 -41.88
CA ALA A 273 -4.71 -4.56 -41.51
C ALA A 273 -3.29 -4.11 -41.09
N LEU A 274 -2.57 -4.93 -40.31
CA LEU A 274 -1.18 -4.67 -39.91
C LEU A 274 -0.22 -4.71 -41.11
N GLU A 275 -0.42 -5.62 -42.05
CA GLU A 275 0.38 -5.69 -43.28
C GLU A 275 0.18 -4.43 -44.14
N ASN A 276 -1.05 -3.94 -44.25
CA ASN A 276 -1.35 -2.68 -44.93
C ASN A 276 -0.72 -1.46 -44.24
N LEU A 277 -0.63 -1.45 -42.90
CA LEU A 277 0.07 -0.40 -42.15
C LEU A 277 1.59 -0.46 -42.35
N SER A 278 2.16 -1.66 -42.46
CA SER A 278 3.58 -1.87 -42.77
C SER A 278 3.94 -1.41 -44.20
N ALA A 279 3.05 -1.65 -45.16
CA ALA A 279 3.27 -1.31 -46.57
C ALA A 279 3.13 0.19 -46.91
N ARG A 280 2.44 0.98 -46.09
CA ARG A 280 2.14 2.41 -46.35
C ARG A 280 3.21 3.40 -45.87
N ASN A 281 4.25 2.94 -45.18
CA ASN A 281 5.28 3.80 -44.58
C ASN A 281 6.70 3.18 -44.75
N PRO A 282 7.33 3.28 -45.94
CA PRO A 282 8.68 2.75 -46.11
C PRO A 282 9.71 3.62 -45.36
N ALA A 283 10.56 2.99 -44.55
CA ALA A 283 11.67 3.66 -43.87
C ALA A 283 12.72 4.21 -44.87
N PRO A 284 13.44 5.30 -44.57
CA PRO A 284 14.62 5.70 -45.33
C PRO A 284 15.77 4.72 -45.08
N GLU A 285 16.33 4.17 -46.16
CA GLU A 285 17.52 3.31 -46.12
C GLU A 285 18.72 4.03 -45.48
N SER A 286 19.48 3.30 -44.66
CA SER A 286 20.82 3.70 -44.20
C SER A 286 21.85 2.63 -44.61
N PRO A 287 23.12 3.02 -44.79
CA PRO A 287 23.95 2.55 -45.90
C PRO A 287 24.63 1.20 -45.68
N SER A 288 24.82 0.47 -46.79
CA SER A 288 25.62 -0.74 -46.89
C SER A 288 27.05 -0.54 -46.38
N ALA A 289 27.50 -1.45 -45.51
CA ALA A 289 28.91 -1.80 -45.38
C ALA A 289 29.09 -3.25 -45.86
N SER A 290 29.88 -3.35 -46.94
CA SER A 290 30.25 -4.52 -47.71
C SER A 290 31.11 -5.53 -46.94
N GLY A 291 30.88 -6.83 -47.18
CA GLY A 291 31.81 -7.91 -46.80
C GLY A 291 31.24 -9.33 -46.96
N ALA A 292 30.98 -9.76 -48.20
CA ALA A 292 30.66 -11.16 -48.59
C ALA A 292 31.93 -12.06 -48.47
N PRO A 293 31.88 -13.43 -48.61
CA PRO A 293 31.00 -14.24 -49.48
C PRO A 293 30.50 -15.57 -48.81
N THR A 294 29.68 -16.48 -49.36
CA THR A 294 29.48 -16.93 -50.75
C THR A 294 28.21 -17.82 -50.87
N SER A 295 27.43 -17.61 -51.96
CA SER A 295 26.80 -18.62 -52.85
C SER A 295 25.58 -19.46 -52.37
N TYR A 296 24.53 -19.79 -53.14
CA TYR A 296 24.11 -19.68 -54.57
C TYR A 296 22.59 -19.36 -54.61
N SER A 297 22.13 -18.31 -55.32
CA SER A 297 21.54 -18.31 -56.69
C SER A 297 20.42 -19.32 -56.97
N LEU A 298 19.23 -18.79 -57.31
CA LEU A 298 18.70 -18.80 -58.69
C LEU A 298 17.56 -17.76 -58.83
N ALA A 299 17.84 -16.70 -59.58
CA ALA A 299 16.89 -15.70 -60.11
C ALA A 299 16.08 -16.30 -61.30
N PRO A 300 15.27 -15.57 -62.11
CA PRO A 300 14.95 -14.12 -62.14
C PRO A 300 13.46 -13.74 -62.43
N PRO A 301 13.15 -12.42 -62.51
CA PRO A 301 11.80 -11.81 -62.35
C PRO A 301 11.26 -11.15 -63.65
N LEU A 302 10.07 -10.52 -63.57
CA LEU A 302 9.62 -9.48 -64.51
C LEU A 302 8.88 -8.32 -63.78
N PRO A 303 8.84 -7.09 -64.37
CA PRO A 303 8.94 -5.80 -63.67
C PRO A 303 7.62 -4.99 -63.61
N PRO A 304 7.63 -3.83 -62.91
CA PRO A 304 6.46 -3.09 -62.45
C PRO A 304 6.09 -1.91 -63.36
N MET A 305 4.93 -1.27 -63.14
CA MET A 305 4.54 0.04 -63.69
C MET A 305 3.37 0.64 -62.86
N PRO A 306 3.13 1.98 -62.87
CA PRO A 306 3.35 2.83 -61.71
C PRO A 306 2.12 3.64 -61.23
N GLN A 307 2.33 4.29 -60.08
CA GLN A 307 1.43 5.12 -59.27
C GLN A 307 0.77 6.31 -59.99
N SER A 308 -0.31 6.83 -59.39
CA SER A 308 -0.68 8.25 -59.50
C SER A 308 -1.22 8.80 -58.16
N PRO A 309 -1.02 10.11 -57.87
CA PRO A 309 -1.15 10.73 -56.54
C PRO A 309 -2.46 11.53 -56.36
N PRO A 310 -2.72 12.13 -55.18
CA PRO A 310 -4.06 12.39 -54.63
C PRO A 310 -4.56 13.81 -54.90
N PRO A 311 -5.74 14.18 -54.36
CA PRO A 311 -5.93 15.55 -53.93
C PRO A 311 -6.40 15.68 -52.48
N ALA A 312 -5.81 16.67 -51.82
CA ALA A 312 -6.20 17.27 -50.56
C ALA A 312 -7.44 18.17 -50.74
N ALA A 313 -8.17 18.42 -49.64
CA ALA A 313 -8.27 19.74 -48.99
C ALA A 313 -9.59 19.95 -48.22
N ASP A 314 -9.45 20.75 -47.16
CA ASP A 314 -10.42 21.67 -46.54
C ASP A 314 -11.35 21.22 -45.39
N ALA A 315 -11.05 21.80 -44.22
CA ALA A 315 -11.89 22.06 -43.05
C ALA A 315 -12.97 23.14 -43.38
N PRO A 316 -13.97 23.57 -42.54
CA PRO A 316 -13.88 23.74 -41.07
C PRO A 316 -15.19 23.62 -40.21
N GLY A 317 -15.04 23.63 -38.87
CA GLY A 317 -15.94 24.41 -37.98
C GLY A 317 -16.72 23.72 -36.84
N THR A 318 -16.33 24.06 -35.59
CA THR A 318 -17.12 24.17 -34.32
C THR A 318 -17.77 22.92 -33.68
N PRO A 319 -18.15 22.89 -32.37
CA PRO A 319 -17.69 23.62 -31.17
C PRO A 319 -17.27 22.68 -29.99
N ALA A 320 -16.79 23.24 -28.88
CA ALA A 320 -16.25 22.51 -27.71
C ALA A 320 -17.28 21.61 -26.98
N LEU A 321 -16.82 20.42 -26.57
CA LEU A 321 -17.55 19.45 -25.74
C LEU A 321 -16.97 19.38 -24.31
N PRO A 322 -17.80 19.03 -23.31
CA PRO A 322 -17.53 19.25 -21.88
C PRO A 322 -16.51 18.29 -21.27
N THR A 323 -15.69 18.83 -20.36
CA THR A 323 -14.70 18.14 -19.53
C THR A 323 -15.36 17.08 -18.63
N VAL A 324 -14.93 15.81 -18.76
CA VAL A 324 -15.28 14.70 -17.87
C VAL A 324 -14.11 14.47 -16.90
N THR A 325 -14.37 14.66 -15.61
CA THR A 325 -13.43 14.47 -14.48
C THR A 325 -13.84 13.25 -13.66
N GLY A 326 -12.95 12.27 -13.46
CA GLY A 326 -13.16 11.12 -12.57
C GLY A 326 -11.98 10.91 -11.59
N PRO A 327 -12.22 10.73 -10.27
CA PRO A 327 -11.15 10.56 -9.26
C PRO A 327 -10.94 9.12 -8.68
N SER A 328 -9.82 8.98 -7.96
CA SER A 328 -9.01 7.83 -7.50
C SER A 328 -9.47 7.13 -6.17
N PRO A 329 -8.98 5.91 -5.80
CA PRO A 329 -9.60 4.97 -4.85
C PRO A 329 -9.54 5.26 -3.32
N TYR A 330 -9.02 6.40 -2.86
CA TYR A 330 -8.98 6.72 -1.43
C TYR A 330 -9.91 7.91 -1.13
N ALA A 331 -11.14 7.57 -0.73
CA ALA A 331 -12.25 8.43 -0.27
C ALA A 331 -12.94 9.33 -1.32
N GLN A 332 -14.20 9.02 -1.67
CA GLN A 332 -15.38 9.82 -1.22
C GLN A 332 -16.74 9.27 -1.70
N ALA A 333 -17.74 9.40 -0.83
CA ALA A 333 -19.17 9.41 -1.13
C ALA A 333 -19.59 10.78 -1.74
N PRO A 334 -20.71 10.86 -2.48
CA PRO A 334 -21.04 12.02 -3.33
C PRO A 334 -21.53 13.27 -2.57
N SER A 335 -21.22 14.45 -3.11
CA SER A 335 -21.83 15.73 -2.71
C SER A 335 -23.24 15.92 -3.30
N PRO A 336 -24.20 16.55 -2.58
CA PRO A 336 -25.59 16.71 -3.03
C PRO A 336 -25.80 17.89 -3.99
N SER A 337 -26.74 17.72 -4.94
CA SER A 337 -27.33 18.77 -5.77
C SER A 337 -28.39 19.59 -4.99
N PRO A 338 -28.73 20.84 -5.39
CA PRO A 338 -29.53 21.77 -4.60
C PRO A 338 -31.00 21.35 -4.45
N PHE A 339 -31.50 21.33 -3.21
CA PHE A 339 -32.91 21.06 -2.92
C PHE A 339 -33.82 22.24 -3.28
N MET A 340 -34.79 21.99 -4.14
CA MET A 340 -36.03 22.77 -4.26
C MET A 340 -36.85 22.65 -2.97
N SER A 341 -37.32 23.79 -2.45
CA SER A 341 -38.22 23.87 -1.29
C SER A 341 -39.67 23.57 -1.68
N PRO A 342 -40.45 22.93 -0.80
CA PRO A 342 -41.87 23.22 -0.67
C PRO A 342 -42.23 23.78 0.72
N SER A 343 -42.92 24.93 0.68
CA SER A 343 -43.89 25.53 1.61
C SER A 343 -44.24 24.83 2.95
N GLY A 344 -44.11 25.58 4.07
CA GLY A 344 -44.81 25.33 5.36
C GLY A 344 -46.33 25.58 5.28
N PRO A 345 -47.14 25.58 6.38
CA PRO A 345 -46.86 25.97 7.80
C PRO A 345 -47.63 25.09 8.86
N PRO A 346 -48.10 25.54 10.06
CA PRO A 346 -47.52 26.31 11.18
C PRO A 346 -47.69 25.66 12.60
N GLY A 347 -46.79 26.01 13.54
CA GLY A 347 -47.16 26.65 14.83
C GLY A 347 -47.38 25.85 16.14
N ARG A 348 -46.81 26.44 17.23
CA ARG A 348 -47.06 26.33 18.70
C ARG A 348 -46.16 25.34 19.48
N SER A 349 -45.71 25.59 20.72
CA SER A 349 -45.51 26.78 21.56
C SER A 349 -44.71 26.36 22.81
N ARG A 350 -43.99 27.31 23.42
CA ARG A 350 -43.17 27.29 24.64
C ARG A 350 -43.72 26.52 25.87
N ALA A 351 -42.81 25.93 26.67
CA ALA A 351 -42.81 26.01 28.14
C ALA A 351 -41.42 25.71 28.76
N LYS A 352 -41.13 26.38 29.89
CA LYS A 352 -39.90 26.40 30.72
C LYS A 352 -40.07 25.57 32.00
N ALA A 353 -38.96 25.10 32.62
CA ALA A 353 -38.64 25.10 34.08
C ALA A 353 -37.29 24.37 34.29
N TRP A 354 -36.22 24.95 34.90
CA TRP A 354 -35.91 25.10 36.36
C TRP A 354 -35.93 23.75 37.12
N GLY A 355 -34.96 23.30 37.93
CA GLY A 355 -33.67 23.78 38.47
C GLY A 355 -33.25 22.88 39.67
N ILE A 356 -32.00 23.06 40.19
CA ILE A 356 -31.47 22.66 41.53
C ILE A 356 -31.10 21.16 41.69
N GLY A 357 -30.01 20.68 42.31
CA GLY A 357 -28.87 21.18 43.13
C GLY A 357 -28.06 19.94 43.62
N ALA A 358 -26.72 19.99 43.73
CA ALA A 358 -25.92 20.00 44.98
C ALA A 358 -26.31 18.94 46.05
N VAL A 359 -25.47 18.20 46.79
CA VAL A 359 -24.03 18.16 47.17
C VAL A 359 -23.83 16.85 48.00
N VAL A 360 -22.60 16.33 48.12
CA VAL A 360 -21.90 15.90 49.38
C VAL A 360 -20.76 14.92 49.06
N ALA A 361 -19.62 15.20 49.69
CA ALA A 361 -18.32 14.56 49.60
C ALA A 361 -17.98 13.73 50.86
N VAL A 362 -16.81 13.06 50.78
CA VAL A 362 -15.88 12.62 51.84
C VAL A 362 -16.06 11.20 52.40
N ALA A 363 -15.08 10.34 52.10
CA ALA A 363 -14.21 9.72 53.12
C ALA A 363 -12.93 9.16 52.48
N ALA A 364 -11.79 9.66 52.96
CA ALA A 364 -10.45 9.14 52.71
C ALA A 364 -10.13 7.99 53.68
N GLY A 365 -9.33 7.01 53.25
CA GLY A 365 -8.77 5.97 54.10
C GLY A 365 -7.65 5.24 53.38
N ALA A 366 -6.43 5.40 53.89
CA ALA A 366 -5.16 5.01 53.28
C ALA A 366 -4.96 3.49 53.11
N LEU A 367 -4.32 3.09 52.01
CA LEU A 367 -3.49 1.89 51.99
C LEU A 367 -2.20 2.18 51.21
N VAL A 368 -1.12 2.41 51.96
CA VAL A 368 0.25 2.36 51.45
C VAL A 368 0.53 0.90 51.10
N THR A 369 0.52 0.57 49.81
CA THR A 369 1.13 -0.66 49.29
C THR A 369 2.26 -0.24 48.38
N THR A 370 3.47 -0.68 48.73
CA THR A 370 4.69 -0.54 47.96
C THR A 370 4.45 -0.90 46.50
N LEU A 371 4.49 0.12 45.63
CA LEU A 371 4.59 -0.02 44.18
C LEU A 371 5.87 -0.77 43.84
N THR A 372 5.80 -2.10 43.77
CA THR A 372 6.64 -2.85 42.86
C THR A 372 6.21 -2.44 41.45
N VAL A 373 7.01 -1.59 40.81
CA VAL A 373 6.93 -1.34 39.37
C VAL A 373 7.16 -2.69 38.68
N PHE A 374 6.07 -3.36 38.33
CA PHE A 374 6.10 -4.46 37.38
C PHE A 374 6.08 -3.81 36.00
N ASP A 375 7.22 -3.85 35.31
CA ASP A 375 7.33 -3.59 33.89
C ASP A 375 6.88 -4.87 33.15
N PRO A 376 5.67 -4.92 32.53
CA PRO A 376 5.20 -6.11 31.82
C PRO A 376 5.78 -6.22 30.39
N PHE A 377 6.81 -5.41 30.06
CA PHE A 377 7.43 -5.34 28.74
C PHE A 377 8.98 -5.34 28.78
N GLY A 378 9.60 -5.73 29.90
CA GLY A 378 11.06 -5.78 30.08
C GLY A 378 11.71 -7.17 29.91
N ASP A 379 12.66 -7.21 28.95
CA ASP A 379 13.81 -8.10 28.79
C ASP A 379 13.61 -9.54 28.25
N ALA A 380 13.73 -9.66 26.91
CA ALA A 380 14.03 -10.92 26.22
C ALA A 380 15.49 -10.90 25.75
N SER A 381 16.43 -10.86 26.68
CA SER A 381 17.82 -11.24 26.43
C SER A 381 18.41 -11.99 27.63
N LYS A 382 18.27 -13.31 27.62
CA LYS A 382 19.05 -14.19 28.48
C LYS A 382 19.56 -15.37 27.67
N ASP A 383 20.85 -15.30 27.36
CA ASP A 383 21.74 -16.45 27.39
C ASP A 383 23.18 -15.98 27.68
N GLY A 384 23.74 -16.44 28.80
CA GLY A 384 25.18 -16.65 28.98
C GLY A 384 25.98 -15.69 29.90
N GLY A 385 26.21 -16.11 31.15
CA GLY A 385 27.57 -16.15 31.72
C GLY A 385 27.93 -15.18 32.87
N ASP A 386 28.25 -15.77 34.02
CA ASP A 386 28.51 -15.21 35.35
C ASP A 386 29.74 -14.30 35.56
N ASP A 387 29.65 -13.60 36.72
CA ASP A 387 30.69 -13.14 37.65
C ASP A 387 31.59 -11.93 37.32
N ALA A 388 31.35 -10.79 38.01
CA ALA A 388 32.18 -10.37 39.16
C ALA A 388 31.75 -9.00 39.75
N LYS A 389 31.67 -8.96 41.08
CA LYS A 389 31.33 -7.82 41.94
C LYS A 389 32.42 -6.73 41.94
N GLY A 390 32.00 -5.46 42.05
CA GLY A 390 32.88 -4.34 42.43
C GLY A 390 32.10 -3.06 42.74
N ASN A 391 31.91 -2.76 44.02
CA ASN A 391 31.25 -1.56 44.54
C ASN A 391 32.23 -0.37 44.58
N GLY A 392 31.83 0.80 44.08
CA GLY A 392 32.67 2.01 44.14
C GLY A 392 31.91 3.29 43.78
N LYS A 393 31.55 4.08 44.79
CA LYS A 393 31.07 5.47 44.66
C LYS A 393 32.18 6.35 44.06
N GLY A 394 31.88 7.09 43.00
CA GLY A 394 32.75 8.13 42.44
C GLY A 394 31.99 9.06 41.48
N THR A 395 31.90 10.33 41.84
CA THR A 395 31.33 11.43 41.04
C THR A 395 32.09 11.66 39.72
N SER A 396 31.42 11.73 38.56
CA SER A 396 31.82 12.58 37.42
C SER A 396 30.94 12.42 36.15
N ARG A 397 30.55 13.57 35.57
CA ARG A 397 30.10 13.86 34.18
C ARG A 397 29.05 12.93 33.54
N GLU A 398 27.84 13.47 33.38
CA GLU A 398 26.77 12.95 32.51
C GLU A 398 27.28 12.67 31.10
N ASN A 399 27.13 11.42 30.66
CA ASN A 399 27.53 10.95 29.34
C ASN A 399 26.28 10.98 28.44
N SER A 400 26.17 11.99 27.57
CA SER A 400 25.01 12.29 26.69
C SER A 400 25.00 11.48 25.37
N ASP A 401 25.61 10.31 25.35
CA ASP A 401 25.88 9.54 24.13
C ASP A 401 24.84 8.42 23.92
N ILE A 402 24.29 8.30 22.70
CA ILE A 402 23.50 7.13 22.29
C ILE A 402 24.46 5.91 22.18
N PRO A 403 24.18 4.77 22.84
CA PRO A 403 25.05 3.58 22.82
C PRO A 403 25.31 3.04 21.40
N THR A 404 26.50 2.46 21.19
CA THR A 404 27.13 2.27 19.86
C THR A 404 26.84 0.95 19.15
N ASP A 405 26.25 -0.03 19.82
CA ASP A 405 26.27 -1.41 19.33
C ASP A 405 24.92 -2.10 19.22
N GLU A 406 23.86 -1.51 19.78
CA GLU A 406 22.54 -2.13 19.87
C GLU A 406 21.41 -1.24 19.36
N LEU A 407 20.41 -1.90 18.77
CA LEU A 407 19.12 -1.29 18.50
C LEU A 407 18.53 -0.81 19.82
N THR A 408 18.21 0.48 19.93
CA THR A 408 17.70 1.03 21.17
C THR A 408 16.18 1.12 21.14
N GLN A 409 15.48 0.48 22.07
CA GLN A 409 14.07 0.75 22.30
C GLN A 409 13.94 2.01 23.16
N VAL A 410 13.24 3.02 22.65
CA VAL A 410 12.91 4.19 23.46
C VAL A 410 11.60 3.93 24.20
N SER A 411 11.52 4.42 25.44
CA SER A 411 10.23 4.46 26.13
C SER A 411 9.24 5.21 25.25
N THR A 412 7.99 4.77 25.24
CA THR A 412 6.91 5.44 24.52
C THR A 412 5.93 6.13 25.46
N GLU A 413 6.04 5.85 26.76
CA GLU A 413 5.16 6.37 27.80
C GLU A 413 5.64 7.71 28.36
N GLY A 414 4.69 8.47 28.91
CA GLY A 414 4.99 9.72 29.60
C GLY A 414 5.46 10.84 28.68
N LEU A 415 4.84 10.96 27.49
CA LEU A 415 5.06 12.11 26.61
C LEU A 415 4.85 13.41 27.37
N VAL A 416 5.89 14.25 27.39
CA VAL A 416 5.86 15.58 28.01
C VAL A 416 6.21 16.67 27.00
N VAL A 417 5.89 17.91 27.35
CA VAL A 417 6.34 19.08 26.59
C VAL A 417 7.78 19.40 26.97
N GLY A 418 8.69 19.41 25.99
CA GLY A 418 10.08 19.76 26.19
C GLY A 418 10.28 21.26 26.38
N SER A 419 11.38 21.62 27.05
CA SER A 419 11.80 23.00 27.21
C SER A 419 12.34 23.61 25.91
N ALA A 420 12.50 24.93 25.87
CA ALA A 420 13.21 25.60 24.78
C ALA A 420 14.67 25.13 24.64
N ALA A 421 15.29 24.63 25.72
CA ALA A 421 16.64 24.06 25.66
C ALA A 421 16.65 22.70 24.95
N ASP A 422 15.63 21.86 25.18
CA ASP A 422 15.47 20.57 24.50
C ASP A 422 15.26 20.72 22.99
N SER A 423 14.83 21.91 22.55
CA SER A 423 14.57 22.26 21.15
C SER A 423 15.83 22.77 20.42
N LYS A 424 16.98 22.91 21.09
CA LYS A 424 18.22 23.38 20.46
C LYS A 424 18.95 22.23 19.77
N GLY A 425 19.43 22.50 18.56
CA GLY A 425 20.40 21.62 17.90
C GLY A 425 21.84 21.93 18.34
N PRO A 426 22.81 21.11 17.92
CA PRO A 426 22.61 19.90 17.13
C PRO A 426 22.03 18.74 17.96
N ALA A 427 21.42 17.77 17.27
CA ALA A 427 21.04 16.50 17.85
C ALA A 427 22.23 15.83 18.57
N PRO A 428 22.01 15.11 19.69
CA PRO A 428 23.06 14.38 20.38
C PRO A 428 23.84 13.49 19.41
N ALA A 429 25.16 13.48 19.56
CA ALA A 429 25.99 12.64 18.72
C ALA A 429 25.78 11.16 19.06
N VAL A 430 25.55 10.34 18.03
CA VAL A 430 25.69 8.89 18.16
C VAL A 430 27.18 8.57 18.26
N LYS A 431 27.59 7.99 19.39
CA LYS A 431 28.98 7.63 19.63
C LYS A 431 29.43 6.63 18.55
N GLY A 432 30.68 6.74 18.09
CA GLY A 432 31.22 5.86 17.05
C GLY A 432 30.61 6.00 15.64
N ALA A 433 29.56 6.81 15.46
CA ALA A 433 28.95 7.03 14.15
C ALA A 433 29.88 7.86 13.25
N ARG A 434 30.03 7.40 12.00
CA ARG A 434 30.80 8.08 10.95
C ARG A 434 29.87 8.50 9.84
N LYS A 435 30.11 9.68 9.26
CA LYS A 435 29.40 10.09 8.05
C LYS A 435 29.84 9.23 6.88
N GLY A 436 28.87 8.85 6.06
CA GLY A 436 29.10 8.16 4.81
C GLY A 436 28.20 6.95 4.60
N GLY A 437 28.11 6.51 3.35
CA GLY A 437 27.49 5.25 2.95
C GLY A 437 26.08 5.46 2.44
N GLN A 438 25.60 4.49 1.66
CA GLN A 438 24.25 4.51 1.11
C GLN A 438 23.40 3.48 1.86
N VAL A 439 22.18 3.85 2.22
CA VAL A 439 21.20 2.94 2.82
C VAL A 439 20.16 2.57 1.78
N THR A 440 19.92 1.27 1.59
CA THR A 440 18.82 0.80 0.75
C THR A 440 17.61 0.51 1.63
N VAL A 441 16.44 1.04 1.27
CA VAL A 441 15.17 0.79 1.95
C VAL A 441 14.30 -0.03 1.01
N LEU A 442 13.74 -1.12 1.52
CA LEU A 442 12.94 -2.05 0.74
C LEU A 442 11.53 -2.14 1.32
N GLU A 443 10.53 -1.61 0.60
CA GLU A 443 9.14 -1.60 1.06
C GLU A 443 8.24 -2.55 0.27
N PRO A 444 7.34 -3.28 0.95
CA PRO A 444 6.39 -4.13 0.25
C PRO A 444 5.27 -3.35 -0.44
N GLN A 445 4.90 -2.21 0.14
CA GLN A 445 3.83 -1.35 -0.36
C GLN A 445 4.42 -0.09 -1.00
N GLU A 446 3.74 0.43 -2.01
CA GLU A 446 4.07 1.73 -2.59
C GLU A 446 3.73 2.87 -1.64
N PHE A 447 4.45 3.99 -1.76
CA PHE A 447 4.11 5.19 -1.02
C PHE A 447 2.83 5.82 -1.58
N THR A 448 1.92 6.18 -0.69
CA THR A 448 0.64 6.82 -1.04
C THR A 448 0.86 8.19 -1.67
N SER A 449 1.85 8.93 -1.16
CA SER A 449 2.22 10.25 -1.67
C SER A 449 3.64 10.63 -1.26
N LEU A 450 4.27 11.52 -2.03
CA LEU A 450 5.49 12.24 -1.63
C LEU A 450 5.18 13.64 -1.08
N ASP A 451 3.92 14.06 -1.13
CA ASP A 451 3.43 15.31 -0.59
C ASP A 451 3.06 15.14 0.90
N PRO A 452 3.70 15.89 1.83
CA PRO A 452 3.46 15.75 3.27
C PRO A 452 2.02 16.09 3.71
N GLY A 453 1.27 16.88 2.93
CA GLY A 453 -0.14 17.18 3.21
C GLY A 453 -1.09 16.00 2.97
N MET A 454 -0.62 14.95 2.29
CA MET A 454 -1.38 13.73 1.97
C MET A 454 -0.97 12.51 2.79
N MET A 455 0.18 12.60 3.47
CA MET A 455 0.72 11.49 4.24
C MET A 455 -0.04 11.32 5.56
N TRP A 456 -0.22 10.07 5.96
CA TRP A 456 -0.81 9.74 7.25
C TRP A 456 0.29 9.51 8.30
N PRO A 457 0.12 9.97 9.54
CA PRO A 457 1.04 9.58 10.61
C PRO A 457 1.10 8.05 10.74
N GLY A 458 2.32 7.52 10.88
CA GLY A 458 2.56 6.08 11.10
C GLY A 458 2.64 5.21 9.84
N SER A 459 2.49 5.80 8.64
CA SER A 459 2.65 5.09 7.36
C SER A 459 4.13 4.97 6.92
N ALA A 460 4.39 4.22 5.84
CA ALA A 460 5.74 4.06 5.29
C ALA A 460 6.36 5.39 4.83
N ASP A 461 5.55 6.19 4.13
CA ASP A 461 5.85 7.53 3.66
C ASP A 461 6.03 8.55 4.81
N HIS A 462 5.50 8.29 6.01
CA HIS A 462 5.86 9.07 7.21
C HIS A 462 7.34 8.92 7.59
N GLN A 463 7.94 7.73 7.49
CA GLN A 463 9.37 7.55 7.80
C GLN A 463 10.27 8.26 6.77
N LEU A 464 9.86 8.26 5.50
CA LEU A 464 10.46 9.11 4.47
C LEU A 464 10.35 10.59 4.86
N ALA A 465 9.15 11.05 5.22
CA ALA A 465 8.89 12.45 5.56
C ALA A 465 9.79 12.93 6.70
N ARG A 466 10.05 12.08 7.71
CA ARG A 466 10.95 12.43 8.81
C ARG A 466 12.41 12.62 8.37
N LEU A 467 12.84 12.10 7.20
CA LEU A 467 14.18 12.34 6.64
C LEU A 467 14.23 13.62 5.77
N VAL A 468 13.13 13.96 5.12
CA VAL A 468 13.07 15.01 4.08
C VAL A 468 12.46 16.32 4.58
N HIS A 469 11.54 16.24 5.54
CA HIS A 469 10.79 17.36 6.08
C HIS A 469 11.02 17.55 7.58
N ARG A 470 11.00 18.82 7.98
CA ARG A 470 10.94 19.31 9.36
C ARG A 470 9.66 20.11 9.52
N GLY A 471 8.99 19.96 10.66
CA GLY A 471 7.78 20.71 11.02
C GLY A 471 8.06 21.84 12.02
N LEU A 472 7.01 22.46 12.56
CA LEU A 472 7.17 23.38 13.70
C LEU A 472 7.72 22.65 14.92
N THR A 473 7.17 21.47 15.19
CA THR A 473 7.54 20.59 16.30
C THR A 473 7.95 19.22 15.77
N THR A 474 8.59 18.43 16.63
CA THR A 474 8.90 17.02 16.38
C THR A 474 8.85 16.27 17.69
N ILE A 475 8.73 14.94 17.59
CA ILE A 475 8.94 14.04 18.72
C ILE A 475 10.43 13.75 18.86
N LYS A 476 10.95 13.99 20.07
CA LYS A 476 12.31 13.68 20.46
C LYS A 476 12.26 12.50 21.44
N ALA A 477 12.82 11.38 21.02
CA ALA A 477 12.96 10.20 21.84
C ALA A 477 14.44 9.88 22.05
N GLU A 478 14.82 9.66 23.30
CA GLU A 478 16.19 9.38 23.71
C GLU A 478 16.17 8.20 24.69
N SER A 479 17.14 7.30 24.56
CA SER A 479 17.26 6.14 25.45
C SER A 479 17.37 6.58 26.91
N GLY A 480 16.62 5.92 27.80
CA GLY A 480 16.66 6.23 29.24
C GLY A 480 16.05 7.58 29.63
N HIS A 481 15.44 8.30 28.70
CA HIS A 481 14.77 9.58 28.95
C HIS A 481 13.28 9.52 28.56
N GLN A 482 12.48 10.41 29.14
CA GLN A 482 11.08 10.59 28.73
C GLN A 482 11.01 11.11 27.30
N VAL A 483 10.03 10.65 26.54
CA VAL A 483 9.72 11.19 25.22
C VAL A 483 9.22 12.62 25.37
N LYS A 484 9.72 13.51 24.52
CA LYS A 484 9.33 14.92 24.53
C LYS A 484 8.80 15.36 23.17
N VAL A 485 7.74 16.16 23.16
CA VAL A 485 7.47 17.04 22.02
C VAL A 485 8.33 18.29 22.16
N VAL A 486 9.13 18.60 21.14
CA VAL A 486 10.08 19.73 21.13
C VAL A 486 9.87 20.60 19.89
N GLY A 487 10.42 21.82 19.90
CA GLY A 487 10.50 22.66 18.71
C GLY A 487 11.49 22.08 17.71
N ASP A 488 11.04 21.86 16.47
CA ASP A 488 11.89 21.43 15.35
C ASP A 488 12.37 22.63 14.55
N LEU A 489 11.55 23.19 13.64
CA LEU A 489 11.83 24.50 13.04
C LEU A 489 11.49 25.64 14.01
N ALA A 490 10.62 25.41 15.00
CA ALA A 490 10.34 26.38 16.06
C ALA A 490 11.43 26.41 17.15
N GLU A 491 11.57 27.54 17.84
CA GLU A 491 12.49 27.77 18.96
C GLU A 491 12.10 26.96 20.22
N ASP A 492 10.83 26.59 20.36
CA ASP A 492 10.27 25.77 21.45
C ASP A 492 9.06 24.95 20.94
N ALA A 493 8.44 24.15 21.82
CA ALA A 493 7.30 23.29 21.48
C ALA A 493 5.96 24.05 21.33
N GLY A 494 5.99 25.38 21.23
CA GLY A 494 4.82 26.25 21.16
C GLY A 494 4.33 26.71 22.52
N ARG A 495 3.65 27.85 22.54
CA ARG A 495 3.11 28.47 23.75
C ARG A 495 1.61 28.64 23.64
N THR A 496 0.90 28.25 24.69
CA THR A 496 -0.54 28.48 24.83
C THR A 496 -0.90 28.63 26.30
N THR A 497 -1.88 29.48 26.62
CA THR A 497 -2.45 29.61 27.97
C THR A 497 -3.79 28.90 28.09
N ASN A 498 -4.59 28.91 27.02
CA ASN A 498 -5.96 28.41 26.98
C ASN A 498 -6.14 27.12 26.16
N GLY A 499 -5.08 26.62 25.52
CA GLY A 499 -5.14 25.47 24.61
C GLY A 499 -5.75 25.78 23.24
N ARG A 500 -6.28 27.00 23.03
CA ARG A 500 -6.92 27.42 21.78
C ARG A 500 -5.99 28.29 20.93
N ASP A 501 -5.30 29.23 21.57
CA ASP A 501 -4.38 30.14 20.90
C ASP A 501 -2.96 29.62 21.09
N TRP A 502 -2.32 29.22 20.01
CA TRP A 502 -0.97 28.68 20.02
C TRP A 502 -0.03 29.58 19.24
N THR A 503 1.06 30.00 19.86
CA THR A 503 2.11 30.80 19.19
C THR A 503 3.39 29.99 19.08
N PHE A 504 3.97 29.99 17.89
CA PHE A 504 5.30 29.43 17.61
C PHE A 504 6.18 30.49 16.96
N LYS A 505 7.48 30.38 17.21
CA LYS A 505 8.50 31.25 16.63
C LYS A 505 9.57 30.42 15.94
N LEU A 506 9.75 30.61 14.65
CA LEU A 506 10.75 29.91 13.84
C LEU A 506 12.17 30.28 14.26
N LYS A 507 13.10 29.32 14.24
CA LYS A 507 14.54 29.57 14.37
C LYS A 507 15.03 30.49 13.24
N ARG A 508 16.18 31.13 13.44
CA ARG A 508 16.78 32.03 12.43
C ARG A 508 17.51 31.23 11.35
N GLY A 509 17.55 31.79 10.14
CA GLY A 509 18.39 31.31 9.05
C GLY A 509 17.91 30.03 8.40
N LEU A 510 16.72 29.52 8.71
CA LEU A 510 16.19 28.28 8.15
C LEU A 510 15.98 28.41 6.63
N THR A 511 16.39 27.38 5.89
CA THR A 511 16.30 27.34 4.43
C THR A 511 15.79 25.99 3.94
N TYR A 512 15.13 26.00 2.79
CA TYR A 512 14.85 24.82 1.97
C TYR A 512 16.13 24.32 1.28
N ASN A 513 16.01 23.21 0.57
CA ASN A 513 17.11 22.56 -0.16
C ASN A 513 17.63 23.32 -1.38
N ASP A 514 16.90 24.34 -1.85
CA ASP A 514 17.35 25.29 -2.87
C ASP A 514 17.98 26.57 -2.27
N GLY A 515 18.09 26.64 -0.94
CA GLY A 515 18.61 27.79 -0.21
C GLY A 515 17.57 28.91 0.03
N THR A 516 16.34 28.77 -0.45
CA THR A 516 15.28 29.76 -0.17
C THR A 516 14.90 29.75 1.31
N PRO A 517 14.59 30.92 1.93
CA PRO A 517 14.24 30.97 3.35
C PRO A 517 12.90 30.28 3.65
N VAL A 518 12.84 29.54 4.75
CA VAL A 518 11.57 29.04 5.31
C VAL A 518 10.90 30.16 6.11
N ARG A 519 9.62 30.42 5.83
CA ARG A 519 8.84 31.49 6.47
C ARG A 519 7.55 30.97 7.11
N SER A 520 6.99 31.73 8.03
CA SER A 520 5.73 31.40 8.72
C SER A 520 4.56 31.25 7.75
N GLN A 521 4.56 31.99 6.64
CA GLN A 521 3.56 31.93 5.58
C GLN A 521 3.54 30.58 4.85
N ASP A 522 4.67 29.86 4.80
CA ASP A 522 4.76 28.55 4.16
C ASP A 522 3.98 27.48 4.94
N PHE A 523 3.95 27.59 6.27
CA PHE A 523 3.12 26.72 7.12
C PHE A 523 1.63 27.02 6.95
N ARG A 524 1.28 28.32 6.95
CA ARG A 524 -0.09 28.74 6.69
C ARG A 524 -0.59 28.18 5.36
N TYR A 525 0.19 28.37 4.30
CA TYR A 525 -0.15 27.87 2.97
C TYR A 525 -0.26 26.34 2.95
N ALA A 526 0.73 25.62 3.49
CA ALA A 526 0.75 24.17 3.52
C ALA A 526 -0.49 23.56 4.18
N ILE A 527 -0.98 24.18 5.25
CA ILE A 527 -2.15 23.71 6.00
C ILE A 527 -3.45 24.14 5.31
N GLU A 528 -3.58 25.40 4.90
CA GLU A 528 -4.80 25.92 4.27
C GLU A 528 -5.14 25.21 2.96
N ARG A 529 -4.13 24.77 2.18
CA ARG A 529 -4.38 24.00 0.94
C ARG A 529 -4.93 22.60 1.20
N THR A 530 -4.73 22.00 2.38
CA THR A 530 -5.28 20.66 2.68
C THR A 530 -6.81 20.64 2.72
N LEU A 531 -7.44 21.82 2.68
CA LEU A 531 -8.88 21.99 2.54
C LEU A 531 -9.37 21.87 1.09
N GLU A 532 -8.46 21.85 0.11
CA GLU A 532 -8.84 21.58 -1.28
C GLU A 532 -9.27 20.12 -1.43
N PRO A 533 -10.33 19.81 -2.21
CA PRO A 533 -10.90 18.46 -2.31
C PRO A 533 -9.87 17.39 -2.72
N GLU A 534 -8.93 17.74 -3.58
CA GLU A 534 -7.86 16.85 -4.08
C GLU A 534 -6.92 16.38 -2.95
N LEU A 535 -6.87 17.13 -1.84
CA LEU A 535 -6.05 16.84 -0.67
C LEU A 535 -6.87 16.35 0.55
N ALA A 536 -8.18 16.17 0.39
CA ALA A 536 -9.08 15.76 1.47
C ALA A 536 -8.81 14.34 1.97
N ALA A 537 -8.16 13.49 1.17
CA ALA A 537 -7.82 12.11 1.54
C ALA A 537 -6.63 11.99 2.52
N GLY A 538 -5.88 13.07 2.76
CA GLY A 538 -4.86 13.12 3.81
C GLY A 538 -5.44 13.21 5.23
N ASP A 539 -4.59 13.06 6.26
CA ASP A 539 -4.99 13.08 7.68
C ASP A 539 -5.86 14.31 8.04
N PRO A 540 -7.12 14.10 8.49
CA PRO A 540 -8.05 15.20 8.79
C PRO A 540 -7.80 15.88 10.14
N THR A 541 -6.92 15.35 11.00
CA THR A 541 -6.76 15.79 12.39
C THR A 541 -6.50 17.29 12.51
N LEU A 542 -5.56 17.81 11.72
CA LEU A 542 -5.17 19.22 11.80
C LEU A 542 -6.29 20.15 11.33
N ARG A 543 -7.02 19.77 10.29
CA ARG A 543 -8.21 20.49 9.80
C ARG A 543 -9.30 20.53 10.88
N ARG A 544 -9.57 19.39 11.52
CA ARG A 544 -10.55 19.30 12.61
C ARG A 544 -10.21 20.20 13.80
N PHE A 545 -8.94 20.29 14.18
CA PHE A 545 -8.52 21.15 15.30
C PHE A 545 -8.69 22.64 14.97
N LEU A 546 -8.43 23.03 13.71
CA LEU A 546 -8.55 24.41 13.26
C LEU A 546 -10.00 24.83 12.99
N TYR A 547 -10.80 23.95 12.41
CA TYR A 547 -12.10 24.30 11.82
C TYR A 547 -13.30 23.58 12.48
N GLY A 548 -13.06 22.63 13.37
CA GLY A 548 -14.10 21.87 14.06
C GLY A 548 -14.59 20.63 13.29
N PRO A 549 -15.53 19.86 13.86
CA PRO A 549 -15.90 18.52 13.37
C PRO A 549 -16.77 18.48 12.10
N LYS A 550 -17.26 19.62 11.61
CA LYS A 550 -18.15 19.65 10.45
C LYS A 550 -17.48 20.11 9.16
N ASP A 551 -16.26 20.66 9.21
CA ASP A 551 -15.55 21.34 8.11
C ASP A 551 -16.37 22.42 7.33
N ALA A 552 -17.66 22.56 7.61
CA ALA A 552 -18.68 23.21 6.80
C ALA A 552 -18.48 24.73 6.68
N ASP A 553 -17.70 25.30 7.58
CA ASP A 553 -17.40 26.73 7.64
C ASP A 553 -15.94 27.04 7.28
N ALA A 554 -15.21 26.10 6.66
CA ALA A 554 -13.79 26.26 6.31
C ALA A 554 -13.50 27.54 5.52
N LYS A 555 -14.42 27.99 4.64
CA LYS A 555 -14.25 29.26 3.89
C LYS A 555 -14.23 30.51 4.78
N SER A 556 -15.07 30.56 5.81
CA SER A 556 -15.10 31.65 6.80
C SER A 556 -14.00 31.51 7.86
N ALA A 557 -13.70 30.28 8.27
CA ALA A 557 -12.70 29.99 9.29
C ALA A 557 -11.25 30.15 8.77
N LYS A 558 -11.01 29.96 7.46
CA LYS A 558 -9.70 30.19 6.79
C LYS A 558 -9.09 31.57 7.10
N LYS A 559 -9.90 32.62 7.25
CA LYS A 559 -9.35 33.99 7.27
C LYS A 559 -8.51 34.28 8.52
N ASP A 560 -8.88 33.70 9.66
CA ASP A 560 -8.29 34.01 10.97
C ASP A 560 -7.74 32.81 11.73
N ALA A 561 -7.94 31.56 11.28
CA ALA A 561 -7.44 30.37 11.98
C ALA A 561 -5.90 30.30 12.06
N ILE A 562 -5.19 30.87 11.07
CA ILE A 562 -3.72 30.91 11.05
C ILE A 562 -3.27 32.33 10.71
N ARG A 563 -2.52 32.95 11.62
CA ARG A 563 -1.92 34.27 11.43
C ARG A 563 -0.41 34.18 11.39
N THR A 564 0.19 34.99 10.53
CA THR A 564 1.63 35.09 10.34
C THR A 564 2.04 36.56 10.51
N PRO A 565 2.14 37.09 11.75
CA PRO A 565 2.39 38.52 11.98
C PRO A 565 3.69 39.03 11.35
N ASP A 566 4.67 38.13 11.22
CA ASP A 566 5.95 38.34 10.57
C ASP A 566 6.45 37.00 10.00
N ASP A 567 7.58 37.00 9.30
CA ASP A 567 8.14 35.81 8.64
C ASP A 567 8.54 34.67 9.57
N ARG A 568 8.58 34.89 10.89
CA ARG A 568 9.03 33.90 11.88
C ARG A 568 7.99 33.58 12.93
N THR A 569 6.94 34.38 13.07
CA THR A 569 5.89 34.17 14.06
C THR A 569 4.68 33.56 13.38
N ILE A 570 4.19 32.45 13.91
CA ILE A 570 2.92 31.84 13.51
C ILE A 570 2.02 31.69 14.73
N VAL A 571 0.75 32.06 14.55
CA VAL A 571 -0.28 31.98 15.58
C VAL A 571 -1.44 31.17 15.03
N PHE A 572 -1.82 30.11 15.73
CA PHE A 572 -2.99 29.30 15.42
C PHE A 572 -4.11 29.65 16.39
N HIS A 573 -5.32 29.82 15.86
CA HIS A 573 -6.56 30.03 16.59
C HIS A 573 -7.46 28.82 16.34
N LEU A 574 -7.42 27.85 17.24
CA LEU A 574 -8.12 26.57 17.10
C LEU A 574 -9.64 26.74 17.33
N ALA A 575 -10.44 25.83 16.76
CA ALA A 575 -11.89 25.81 16.98
C ALA A 575 -12.24 25.49 18.46
N GLY A 576 -11.45 24.63 19.09
CA GLY A 576 -11.56 24.25 20.50
C GLY A 576 -10.20 24.26 21.22
N PRO A 577 -10.19 24.18 22.55
CA PRO A 577 -8.95 23.97 23.29
C PRO A 577 -8.39 22.57 22.99
N HIS A 578 -7.10 22.49 22.68
CA HIS A 578 -6.33 21.25 22.49
C HIS A 578 -4.90 21.42 23.04
N ARG A 579 -4.55 20.69 24.11
CA ARG A 579 -3.21 20.77 24.73
C ARG A 579 -2.12 20.02 24.00
N ASP A 580 -2.52 19.11 23.13
CA ASP A 580 -1.70 18.23 22.32
C ASP A 580 -1.63 18.67 20.85
N PHE A 581 -2.06 19.89 20.55
CA PHE A 581 -1.93 20.46 19.20
C PHE A 581 -0.48 20.46 18.69
N ASN A 582 0.48 20.73 19.57
CA ASN A 582 1.91 20.64 19.25
C ASN A 582 2.39 19.21 18.97
N VAL A 583 1.71 18.19 19.49
CA VAL A 583 1.96 16.78 19.16
C VAL A 583 1.42 16.47 17.77
N VAL A 584 0.22 16.95 17.44
CA VAL A 584 -0.38 16.81 16.09
C VAL A 584 0.50 17.46 15.01
N LEU A 585 1.04 18.65 15.30
CA LEU A 585 1.97 19.37 14.41
C LEU A 585 3.30 18.65 14.16
N ALA A 586 3.65 17.62 14.94
CA ALA A 586 4.83 16.80 14.69
C ALA A 586 4.62 15.78 13.55
N GLY A 587 3.37 15.58 13.10
CA GLY A 587 3.04 14.77 11.94
C GLY A 587 3.43 15.43 10.61
N PRO A 588 3.35 14.69 9.48
CA PRO A 588 3.81 15.16 8.18
C PRO A 588 3.06 16.41 7.69
N SER A 589 1.76 16.51 7.93
CA SER A 589 0.94 17.67 7.53
C SER A 589 1.32 18.98 8.24
N GLY A 590 2.14 18.92 9.29
CA GLY A 590 2.73 20.07 9.97
C GLY A 590 3.98 20.65 9.28
N ALA A 591 4.45 20.06 8.17
CA ALA A 591 5.59 20.54 7.40
C ALA A 591 5.24 21.78 6.55
N PRO A 592 6.18 22.73 6.38
CA PRO A 592 5.95 23.92 5.57
C PRO A 592 6.10 23.61 4.07
N LEU A 593 5.33 24.31 3.25
CA LEU A 593 5.40 24.24 1.80
C LEU A 593 5.38 25.67 1.22
N PRO A 594 6.37 26.08 0.43
CA PRO A 594 6.35 27.38 -0.21
C PRO A 594 5.30 27.39 -1.33
N LYS A 595 4.57 28.50 -1.46
CA LYS A 595 3.44 28.62 -2.40
C LYS A 595 3.81 28.30 -3.85
N ASP A 596 5.01 28.69 -4.26
CA ASP A 596 5.49 28.51 -5.63
C ASP A 596 5.85 27.05 -5.97
N ALA A 597 5.95 26.18 -4.95
CA ALA A 597 6.20 24.76 -5.16
C ALA A 597 4.92 23.98 -5.53
N ALA A 598 3.73 24.58 -5.47
CA ALA A 598 2.48 23.87 -5.67
C ALA A 598 2.03 23.69 -7.14
N GLY A 599 1.37 22.55 -7.36
CA GLY A 599 0.69 22.03 -8.55
C GLY A 599 -0.52 22.84 -8.95
N SER A 600 -0.93 22.72 -10.20
CA SER A 600 -2.28 23.14 -10.61
C SER A 600 -3.37 22.27 -9.99
N ASP A 601 -3.03 21.05 -9.56
CA ASP A 601 -3.88 20.11 -8.84
C ASP A 601 -3.73 20.22 -7.30
N GLY A 602 -3.03 21.25 -6.81
CA GLY A 602 -2.78 21.48 -5.38
C GLY A 602 -1.68 20.60 -4.75
N ARG A 603 -1.19 19.56 -5.45
CA ARG A 603 -0.05 18.72 -5.02
C ARG A 603 1.28 19.38 -5.34
N SER A 604 2.34 19.07 -4.61
CA SER A 604 3.63 19.73 -4.85
C SER A 604 4.27 19.37 -6.22
N LYS A 605 4.63 20.36 -7.06
CA LYS A 605 5.39 20.21 -8.34
C LYS A 605 6.87 19.96 -8.09
N ALA A 606 7.42 20.67 -7.11
CA ALA A 606 8.76 20.46 -6.57
C ALA A 606 8.64 19.72 -5.24
N LEU A 607 9.66 19.02 -4.78
CA LEU A 607 9.64 18.37 -3.45
C LEU A 607 10.57 19.15 -2.49
N PRO A 608 10.16 20.36 -2.05
CA PRO A 608 10.99 21.20 -1.21
C PRO A 608 11.27 20.49 0.12
N SER A 609 12.53 20.47 0.50
CA SER A 609 13.02 19.70 1.63
C SER A 609 13.62 20.64 2.68
N THR A 610 13.11 20.58 3.91
CA THR A 610 13.65 21.31 5.07
C THR A 610 14.52 20.43 5.96
N GLY A 611 14.43 19.11 5.77
CA GLY A 611 15.18 18.08 6.49
C GLY A 611 16.60 17.87 5.97
N PRO A 612 17.35 16.97 6.63
CA PRO A 612 18.74 16.67 6.30
C PRO A 612 18.94 16.01 4.93
N TYR A 613 17.89 15.48 4.31
CA TYR A 613 17.92 14.89 3.00
C TYR A 613 16.94 15.57 2.05
N GLN A 614 17.20 15.48 0.76
CA GLN A 614 16.34 15.95 -0.32
C GLN A 614 16.07 14.81 -1.30
N ILE A 615 14.88 14.84 -1.91
CA ILE A 615 14.50 13.89 -2.97
C ILE A 615 15.14 14.35 -4.28
N THR A 616 15.82 13.43 -4.96
CA THR A 616 16.55 13.68 -6.22
C THR A 616 16.06 12.85 -7.39
N SER A 617 15.22 11.85 -7.13
CA SER A 617 14.48 11.11 -8.16
C SER A 617 13.29 11.92 -8.66
N SER A 618 12.73 11.50 -9.79
CA SER A 618 11.49 12.09 -10.32
C SER A 618 10.34 11.90 -9.31
N PRO A 619 9.53 12.95 -9.01
CA PRO A 619 8.32 12.79 -8.19
C PRO A 619 7.31 11.80 -8.78
N ALA A 620 7.37 11.54 -10.09
CA ALA A 620 6.53 10.56 -10.77
C ALA A 620 6.98 9.10 -10.58
N ASP A 621 8.19 8.87 -10.07
CA ASP A 621 8.74 7.54 -9.78
C ASP A 621 8.72 7.29 -8.27
N ALA A 622 7.52 7.13 -7.72
CA ALA A 622 7.32 6.79 -6.31
C ALA A 622 7.84 5.37 -5.97
N LYS A 623 8.09 4.53 -7.00
CA LYS A 623 8.64 3.18 -6.88
C LYS A 623 10.13 3.18 -6.55
N ASN A 624 10.88 4.18 -7.03
CA ASN A 624 12.32 4.29 -6.82
C ASN A 624 12.71 5.70 -6.33
N VAL A 625 12.57 5.92 -5.04
CA VAL A 625 12.89 7.23 -4.43
C VAL A 625 14.37 7.28 -4.03
N THR A 626 15.10 8.27 -4.55
CA THR A 626 16.51 8.50 -4.19
C THR A 626 16.67 9.78 -3.38
N LEU A 627 17.25 9.64 -2.19
CA LEU A 627 17.58 10.73 -1.28
C LEU A 627 19.07 11.01 -1.29
N THR A 628 19.44 12.29 -1.33
CA THR A 628 20.81 12.75 -1.07
C THR A 628 20.80 13.77 0.06
N ARG A 629 21.96 14.06 0.66
CA ARG A 629 22.03 15.13 1.68
C ARG A 629 21.52 16.45 1.13
N ASN A 630 20.73 17.14 1.94
CA ASN A 630 20.36 18.53 1.70
C ASN A 630 21.58 19.42 2.06
N PRO A 631 22.21 20.09 1.08
CA PRO A 631 23.40 20.92 1.33
C PRO A 631 23.09 22.18 2.15
N HIS A 632 21.82 22.60 2.20
CA HIS A 632 21.37 23.79 2.92
C HIS A 632 20.78 23.47 4.30
N TRP A 633 20.69 22.20 4.70
CA TRP A 633 20.25 21.83 6.05
C TRP A 633 21.30 22.20 7.09
N GLN A 634 20.85 22.86 8.15
CA GLN A 634 21.72 23.36 9.22
C GLN A 634 21.64 22.48 10.46
N LYS A 635 22.63 21.60 10.63
CA LYS A 635 22.74 20.67 11.76
C LYS A 635 22.52 21.33 13.13
N ASN A 636 23.08 22.52 13.36
CA ASN A 636 23.00 23.21 14.65
C ASN A 636 21.59 23.71 15.00
N THR A 637 20.64 23.63 14.06
CA THR A 637 19.24 24.01 14.27
C THR A 637 18.32 22.81 14.50
N ASP A 638 18.81 21.59 14.29
CA ASP A 638 18.03 20.35 14.33
C ASP A 638 18.34 19.57 15.61
N PRO A 639 17.37 19.41 16.54
CA PRO A 639 17.59 18.73 17.82
C PRO A 639 17.47 17.21 17.76
N VAL A 640 17.07 16.62 16.62
CA VAL A 640 16.73 15.19 16.53
C VAL A 640 17.55 14.42 15.51
N ARG A 641 17.90 15.03 14.36
CA ARG A 641 18.44 14.29 13.22
C ARG A 641 19.96 14.41 13.11
N GLY A 642 20.67 13.27 13.13
CA GLY A 642 22.13 13.21 13.00
C GLY A 642 22.65 13.25 11.56
N ALA A 643 21.87 12.73 10.61
CA ALA A 643 22.19 12.68 9.17
C ALA A 643 23.57 12.04 8.87
N TYR A 644 23.76 10.77 9.18
CA TYR A 644 25.05 10.09 8.96
C TYR A 644 25.23 9.49 7.55
N PRO A 645 24.24 8.83 6.91
CA PRO A 645 24.35 8.35 5.53
C PRO A 645 24.54 9.47 4.50
N ASP A 646 25.15 9.15 3.36
CA ASP A 646 25.23 10.04 2.19
C ASP A 646 23.89 10.14 1.46
N GLY A 647 23.05 9.13 1.61
CA GLY A 647 21.73 9.09 1.01
C GLY A 647 20.97 7.81 1.33
N TYR A 648 19.78 7.73 0.75
CA TYR A 648 18.91 6.56 0.80
C TYR A 648 18.45 6.22 -0.61
N ARG A 649 18.37 4.93 -0.92
CA ARG A 649 17.68 4.41 -2.11
C ARG A 649 16.50 3.58 -1.67
N ILE A 650 15.31 4.03 -1.97
CA ILE A 650 14.07 3.42 -1.51
C ILE A 650 13.42 2.76 -2.71
N GLN A 651 13.12 1.47 -2.57
CA GLN A 651 12.40 0.69 -3.58
C GLN A 651 11.11 0.20 -2.94
N THR A 652 9.97 0.43 -3.60
CA THR A 652 8.66 0.07 -3.07
C THR A 652 7.95 -0.95 -3.96
N GLY A 653 6.82 -1.51 -3.49
CA GLY A 653 6.02 -2.47 -4.25
C GLY A 653 6.65 -3.86 -4.41
N MET A 654 7.57 -4.24 -3.51
CA MET A 654 8.28 -5.52 -3.60
C MET A 654 7.59 -6.66 -2.84
N GLN A 655 7.79 -7.88 -3.31
CA GLN A 655 7.29 -9.05 -2.59
C GLN A 655 8.12 -9.32 -1.34
N LEU A 656 7.46 -9.59 -0.21
CA LEU A 656 8.12 -9.79 1.08
C LEU A 656 9.21 -10.89 1.08
N PRO A 657 9.02 -12.04 0.40
CA PRO A 657 10.09 -13.04 0.28
C PRO A 657 11.37 -12.49 -0.38
N GLU A 658 11.22 -11.63 -1.39
CA GLU A 658 12.37 -11.01 -2.06
C GLU A 658 13.06 -9.97 -1.15
N ILE A 659 12.28 -9.18 -0.41
CA ILE A 659 12.82 -8.26 0.61
C ILE A 659 13.68 -9.04 1.62
N ARG A 660 13.17 -10.15 2.14
CA ARG A 660 13.89 -11.03 3.10
C ARG A 660 15.17 -11.57 2.50
N HIS A 661 15.11 -12.08 1.28
CA HIS A 661 16.28 -12.59 0.57
C HIS A 661 17.35 -11.51 0.38
N ARG A 662 16.97 -10.30 -0.09
CA ARG A 662 17.92 -9.21 -0.34
C ARG A 662 18.56 -8.65 0.93
N ILE A 663 17.81 -8.49 2.01
CA ILE A 663 18.39 -8.05 3.29
C ILE A 663 19.28 -9.16 3.87
N GLY A 664 18.86 -10.42 3.73
CA GLY A 664 19.59 -11.59 4.21
C GLY A 664 20.92 -11.84 3.50
N ALA A 665 20.94 -11.63 2.19
CA ALA A 665 22.13 -11.73 1.33
C ALA A 665 23.05 -10.50 1.39
N ALA A 666 22.68 -9.45 2.13
CA ALA A 666 23.49 -8.25 2.23
C ALA A 666 24.87 -8.56 2.85
N THR A 667 25.94 -8.16 2.15
CA THR A 667 27.33 -8.37 2.59
C THR A 667 27.76 -7.35 3.63
N ALA A 668 28.94 -7.57 4.23
CA ALA A 668 29.55 -6.61 5.15
C ALA A 668 29.72 -5.24 4.47
N GLY A 669 28.97 -4.24 4.95
CA GLY A 669 28.96 -2.87 4.40
C GLY A 669 27.74 -2.51 3.56
N GLN A 670 26.90 -3.48 3.17
CA GLN A 670 25.62 -3.21 2.51
C GLN A 670 24.54 -2.90 3.56
N ALA A 671 24.26 -1.62 3.76
CA ALA A 671 23.19 -1.15 4.65
C ALA A 671 21.83 -1.26 3.96
N VAL A 672 20.98 -2.16 4.44
CA VAL A 672 19.63 -2.40 3.91
C VAL A 672 18.62 -2.47 5.05
N MET A 673 17.44 -1.88 4.93
CA MET A 673 16.38 -1.95 5.97
C MET A 673 14.96 -1.86 5.39
N THR A 674 13.95 -2.02 6.24
CA THR A 674 12.56 -1.64 5.99
C THR A 674 12.16 -0.47 6.90
N PHE A 675 11.38 0.47 6.38
CA PHE A 675 10.64 1.49 7.12
C PHE A 675 9.39 0.94 7.76
N THR A 676 8.66 0.04 7.08
CA THR A 676 7.49 -0.62 7.66
C THR A 676 7.83 -1.95 8.28
N GLY A 677 7.07 -2.28 9.34
CA GLY A 677 7.07 -3.60 9.92
C GLY A 677 5.98 -4.46 9.31
N THR A 678 6.27 -5.74 9.11
CA THR A 678 5.34 -6.70 8.51
C THR A 678 4.67 -7.56 9.58
N ASP A 679 3.47 -8.08 9.27
CA ASP A 679 2.71 -8.99 10.16
C ASP A 679 3.31 -10.42 10.20
N ASP A 680 4.43 -10.66 9.51
CA ASP A 680 5.01 -11.97 9.28
C ASP A 680 6.35 -12.11 10.05
N PRO A 681 6.47 -13.09 10.98
CA PRO A 681 7.66 -13.22 11.82
C PRO A 681 8.87 -13.73 11.03
N VAL A 682 10.06 -13.39 11.51
CA VAL A 682 11.23 -14.23 11.26
C VAL A 682 10.98 -15.59 11.90
N GLY A 683 10.70 -16.62 11.08
CA GLY A 683 10.68 -18.02 11.56
C GLY A 683 9.43 -18.86 11.26
N VAL A 684 8.38 -18.34 10.64
CA VAL A 684 7.29 -19.17 10.08
C VAL A 684 7.28 -19.00 8.57
N GLN A 685 7.75 -20.03 7.86
CA GLN A 685 8.10 -20.06 6.42
C GLN A 685 9.04 -18.93 5.96
N GLY A 686 10.34 -19.24 5.92
CA GLY A 686 11.32 -18.39 5.22
C GLY A 686 11.62 -17.09 5.96
N GLY A 687 12.02 -17.18 7.24
CA GLY A 687 12.72 -16.08 7.89
C GLY A 687 13.94 -15.63 7.06
N PRO A 688 14.51 -14.43 7.30
CA PRO A 688 15.71 -13.97 6.63
C PRO A 688 16.78 -15.07 6.53
N THR A 689 17.12 -15.46 5.32
CA THR A 689 18.24 -16.36 5.05
C THR A 689 19.53 -15.56 5.12
N GLY A 690 20.52 -15.96 5.91
CA GLY A 690 21.80 -15.27 5.98
C GLY A 690 21.91 -14.31 7.17
N SER A 691 22.37 -13.08 6.94
CA SER A 691 22.85 -12.21 8.02
C SER A 691 21.85 -11.19 8.56
N ALA A 692 20.65 -11.09 7.97
CA ALA A 692 19.69 -10.06 8.34
C ALA A 692 19.25 -10.15 9.81
N LYS A 693 19.13 -8.98 10.43
CA LYS A 693 18.58 -8.80 11.78
C LYS A 693 17.12 -8.39 11.69
N SER A 694 16.39 -8.65 12.77
CA SER A 694 15.01 -8.23 12.92
C SER A 694 14.74 -7.65 14.29
N VAL A 695 13.79 -6.74 14.35
CA VAL A 695 13.17 -6.32 15.62
C VAL A 695 11.66 -6.40 15.51
N LYS A 696 11.04 -6.79 16.61
CA LYS A 696 9.61 -6.75 16.77
C LYS A 696 9.18 -5.54 17.58
N PHE A 697 8.11 -4.90 17.16
CA PHE A 697 7.52 -3.76 17.86
C PHE A 697 5.99 -3.81 17.76
N PRO A 698 5.25 -3.58 18.85
CA PRO A 698 3.80 -3.53 18.80
C PRO A 698 3.35 -2.39 17.87
N SER A 699 2.40 -2.68 16.99
CA SER A 699 1.75 -1.64 16.21
C SER A 699 0.93 -0.71 17.10
N TRP A 700 0.71 0.50 16.62
CA TRP A 700 -0.05 1.53 17.33
C TRP A 700 -1.54 1.51 16.99
N ASN A 701 -2.03 0.32 16.69
CA ASN A 701 -3.43 0.07 16.44
C ASN A 701 -3.88 -1.25 17.07
N ALA A 702 -5.09 -1.23 17.62
CA ALA A 702 -5.78 -2.42 18.07
C ALA A 702 -6.67 -2.93 16.93
N GLN A 703 -6.47 -4.18 16.52
CA GLN A 703 -7.44 -4.86 15.67
C GLN A 703 -8.70 -5.08 16.51
N SER A 704 -9.82 -4.58 16.00
CA SER A 704 -11.08 -4.48 16.73
C SER A 704 -12.25 -4.88 15.82
N TYR A 705 -13.38 -5.28 16.41
CA TYR A 705 -14.65 -5.42 15.70
C TYR A 705 -15.57 -4.27 16.08
N VAL A 706 -16.03 -3.50 15.09
CA VAL A 706 -17.08 -2.50 15.35
C VAL A 706 -18.45 -3.08 15.19
N ILE A 707 -19.38 -2.52 15.95
CA ILE A 707 -20.79 -2.85 15.91
C ILE A 707 -21.54 -1.58 15.53
N ASN A 708 -22.30 -1.64 14.45
CA ASN A 708 -23.08 -0.53 13.95
C ASN A 708 -24.30 -0.30 14.86
N THR A 709 -24.19 0.69 15.74
CA THR A 709 -25.19 1.02 16.77
C THR A 709 -26.52 1.51 16.19
N ALA A 710 -26.55 1.96 14.93
CA ALA A 710 -27.79 2.32 14.23
C ALA A 710 -28.58 1.10 13.75
N ARG A 711 -27.91 -0.04 13.55
CA ARG A 711 -28.53 -1.32 13.14
C ARG A 711 -28.78 -2.23 14.33
N VAL A 712 -27.77 -2.47 15.16
CA VAL A 712 -27.88 -3.23 16.41
C VAL A 712 -28.15 -2.27 17.56
N LYS A 713 -29.41 -1.81 17.66
CA LYS A 713 -29.82 -0.71 18.56
C LYS A 713 -29.81 -1.09 20.04
N ASP A 714 -30.22 -2.31 20.35
CA ASP A 714 -30.28 -2.81 21.72
C ASP A 714 -28.88 -3.02 22.28
N ARG A 715 -28.59 -2.37 23.41
CA ARG A 715 -27.27 -2.45 24.05
C ARG A 715 -27.00 -3.83 24.66
N ASP A 716 -28.00 -4.54 25.14
CA ASP A 716 -27.82 -5.87 25.73
C ASP A 716 -27.51 -6.91 24.64
N ILE A 717 -28.09 -6.76 23.45
CA ILE A 717 -27.70 -7.54 22.27
C ILE A 717 -26.25 -7.25 21.87
N ARG A 718 -25.83 -5.97 21.85
CA ARG A 718 -24.43 -5.64 21.59
C ARG A 718 -23.50 -6.20 22.68
N ARG A 719 -23.88 -6.12 23.95
CA ARG A 719 -23.14 -6.74 25.06
C ARG A 719 -22.97 -8.24 24.85
N ALA A 720 -24.03 -8.94 24.41
CA ALA A 720 -23.93 -10.36 24.05
C ALA A 720 -22.93 -10.62 22.92
N ILE A 721 -22.87 -9.76 21.89
CA ILE A 721 -21.84 -9.83 20.84
C ILE A 721 -20.44 -9.71 21.47
N VAL A 722 -20.20 -8.65 22.24
CA VAL A 722 -18.88 -8.41 22.86
C VAL A 722 -18.45 -9.57 23.75
N THR A 723 -19.36 -10.08 24.57
CA THR A 723 -19.10 -11.20 25.48
C THR A 723 -18.80 -12.51 24.73
N ALA A 724 -19.42 -12.75 23.57
CA ALA A 724 -19.23 -13.98 22.81
C ALA A 724 -17.97 -14.01 21.92
N LEU A 725 -17.36 -12.87 21.60
CA LEU A 725 -16.20 -12.84 20.69
C LEU A 725 -15.01 -13.59 21.32
N PRO A 726 -14.25 -14.40 20.55
CA PRO A 726 -13.10 -15.16 21.07
C PRO A 726 -11.73 -14.55 20.65
N PRO A 727 -11.12 -13.62 21.41
CA PRO A 727 -9.94 -12.90 20.96
C PRO A 727 -8.73 -13.76 20.59
N ASP A 728 -8.41 -14.79 21.38
CA ASP A 728 -7.28 -15.68 21.13
C ASP A 728 -7.45 -16.46 19.82
N GLN A 729 -8.65 -16.99 19.56
CA GLN A 729 -8.92 -17.70 18.31
C GLN A 729 -8.88 -16.76 17.10
N ILE A 730 -9.34 -15.51 17.25
CA ILE A 730 -9.21 -14.49 16.21
C ILE A 730 -7.74 -14.17 15.95
N LEU A 731 -6.92 -14.01 16.99
CA LEU A 731 -5.48 -13.79 16.86
C LEU A 731 -4.80 -14.98 16.17
N LYS A 732 -5.12 -16.22 16.55
CA LYS A 732 -4.61 -17.43 15.89
C LYS A 732 -5.01 -17.50 14.40
N ALA A 733 -6.26 -17.20 14.07
CA ALA A 733 -6.73 -17.08 12.68
C ALA A 733 -6.05 -15.93 11.92
N SER A 734 -5.44 -14.99 12.63
CA SER A 734 -4.64 -13.88 12.09
C SER A 734 -3.16 -14.22 11.88
N GLY A 735 -2.73 -15.44 12.19
CA GLY A 735 -1.31 -15.85 12.16
C GLY A 735 -0.61 -15.80 13.53
N GLY A 736 -1.33 -15.46 14.61
CA GLY A 736 -0.82 -15.56 15.98
C GLY A 736 0.21 -14.52 16.40
N GLN A 737 0.50 -13.51 15.57
CA GLN A 737 1.49 -12.46 15.88
C GLN A 737 0.82 -11.24 16.50
N GLY A 738 0.98 -11.08 17.81
CA GLY A 738 0.44 -9.95 18.55
C GLY A 738 0.18 -10.28 20.00
N ARG A 739 -0.39 -9.31 20.71
CA ARG A 739 -0.79 -9.44 22.10
C ARG A 739 -2.26 -9.10 22.21
N LEU A 740 -3.04 -9.95 22.88
CA LEU A 740 -4.42 -9.65 23.16
C LEU A 740 -4.52 -8.31 23.89
N THR A 741 -5.52 -7.51 23.54
CA THR A 741 -5.77 -6.23 24.18
C THR A 741 -7.25 -6.09 24.47
N PRO A 742 -7.62 -5.74 25.72
CA PRO A 742 -8.98 -5.33 26.04
C PRO A 742 -9.17 -3.81 25.89
N HIS A 743 -8.19 -3.07 25.34
CA HIS A 743 -8.19 -1.61 25.30
C HIS A 743 -8.11 -1.08 23.86
N LEU A 744 -8.75 0.08 23.62
CA LEU A 744 -8.68 0.81 22.34
C LEU A 744 -7.42 1.67 22.22
N MET A 745 -6.77 1.97 23.33
CA MET A 745 -5.55 2.78 23.34
C MET A 745 -4.33 1.86 23.33
N PRO A 746 -3.43 1.98 22.34
CA PRO A 746 -2.24 1.16 22.28
C PRO A 746 -1.27 1.53 23.42
N PRO A 747 -0.37 0.61 23.79
CA PRO A 747 0.70 0.90 24.75
C PRO A 747 1.53 2.13 24.30
N GLY A 748 1.94 2.96 25.26
CA GLY A 748 2.71 4.19 24.97
C GLY A 748 1.86 5.46 24.81
N VAL A 749 0.57 5.37 24.51
CA VAL A 749 -0.30 6.55 24.51
C VAL A 749 -0.57 6.98 25.96
N PRO A 750 -0.40 8.26 26.34
CA PRO A 750 -0.71 8.73 27.68
C PRO A 750 -2.12 8.30 28.12
N GLY A 751 -2.21 7.62 29.27
CA GLY A 751 -3.46 7.09 29.82
C GLY A 751 -3.80 5.65 29.44
N ALA A 752 -3.08 5.01 28.51
CA ALA A 752 -3.35 3.63 28.07
C ALA A 752 -3.35 2.62 29.23
N SER A 753 -2.41 2.72 30.16
CA SER A 753 -2.32 1.84 31.33
C SER A 753 -3.46 2.02 32.35
N SER A 754 -4.20 3.13 32.27
CA SER A 754 -5.34 3.43 33.13
C SER A 754 -6.69 3.06 32.49
N ALA A 755 -6.70 2.60 31.23
CA ALA A 755 -7.91 2.18 30.57
C ALA A 755 -8.49 0.92 31.26
N MET A 756 -9.78 0.91 31.52
CA MET A 756 -10.44 -0.24 32.16
C MET A 756 -10.75 -1.33 31.13
N ASN A 757 -10.54 -2.60 31.48
CA ASN A 757 -11.12 -3.72 30.74
C ASN A 757 -12.60 -3.84 31.14
N PHE A 758 -13.53 -3.51 30.24
CA PHE A 758 -14.95 -3.37 30.60
C PHE A 758 -15.75 -4.68 30.55
N TYR A 759 -15.49 -5.58 29.59
CA TYR A 759 -16.37 -6.74 29.34
C TYR A 759 -15.83 -8.08 29.84
N HIS A 760 -14.57 -8.17 30.27
CA HIS A 760 -13.97 -9.34 30.90
C HIS A 760 -14.28 -10.70 30.23
N SER A 761 -14.45 -10.74 28.91
CA SER A 761 -14.95 -11.92 28.17
C SER A 761 -14.00 -13.11 28.14
N GLY A 762 -12.85 -13.04 28.82
CA GLY A 762 -11.77 -14.02 28.73
C GLY A 762 -11.15 -14.07 27.33
N ASP A 763 -10.06 -14.83 27.22
CA ASP A 763 -9.30 -14.94 25.96
C ASP A 763 -10.07 -15.74 24.89
N ASP A 764 -10.96 -16.64 25.30
CA ASP A 764 -11.78 -17.50 24.43
C ASP A 764 -13.20 -16.97 24.18
N GLY A 765 -13.58 -15.83 24.77
CA GLY A 765 -14.97 -15.40 24.82
C GLY A 765 -15.83 -16.24 25.76
N ASP A 766 -17.04 -15.76 26.05
CA ASP A 766 -18.04 -16.45 26.87
C ASP A 766 -19.40 -16.52 26.15
N PRO A 767 -19.55 -17.44 25.18
CA PRO A 767 -20.82 -17.64 24.49
C PRO A 767 -21.94 -18.11 25.43
N THR A 768 -21.61 -18.69 26.59
CA THR A 768 -22.60 -19.15 27.58
C THR A 768 -23.27 -17.96 28.25
N THR A 769 -22.49 -17.02 28.78
CA THR A 769 -23.02 -15.78 29.36
C THR A 769 -23.65 -14.89 28.31
N ALA A 770 -23.08 -14.83 27.10
CA ALA A 770 -23.71 -14.10 25.99
C ALA A 770 -25.10 -14.65 25.65
N ARG A 771 -25.30 -15.97 25.71
CA ARG A 771 -26.62 -16.59 25.51
C ARG A 771 -27.63 -16.15 26.56
N LEU A 772 -27.22 -16.02 27.82
CA LEU A 772 -28.08 -15.51 28.90
C LEU A 772 -28.53 -14.07 28.60
N TYR A 773 -27.60 -13.21 28.15
CA TYR A 773 -27.97 -11.85 27.74
C TYR A 773 -28.98 -11.81 26.58
N LEU A 774 -28.86 -12.72 25.61
CA LEU A 774 -29.86 -12.84 24.54
C LEU A 774 -31.20 -13.38 25.04
N GLN A 775 -31.20 -14.28 26.04
CA GLN A 775 -32.44 -14.77 26.64
C GLN A 775 -33.16 -13.69 27.44
N ASP A 776 -32.42 -12.94 28.27
CA ASP A 776 -32.96 -11.84 29.06
C ASP A 776 -33.54 -10.73 28.17
N ALA A 777 -32.95 -10.53 26.98
CA ALA A 777 -33.43 -9.58 25.97
C ALA A 777 -34.48 -10.15 25.01
N ASP A 778 -34.95 -11.39 25.20
CA ASP A 778 -35.87 -12.12 24.29
C ASP A 778 -35.42 -12.08 22.81
N ALA A 779 -34.11 -12.24 22.60
CA ALA A 779 -33.42 -12.02 21.32
C ALA A 779 -32.67 -13.27 20.81
N LEU A 780 -32.99 -14.47 21.30
CA LEU A 780 -32.41 -15.70 20.76
C LEU A 780 -32.72 -15.83 19.25
N GLY A 781 -31.69 -16.14 18.47
CA GLY A 781 -31.77 -16.20 17.01
C GLY A 781 -31.69 -14.85 16.31
N TYR A 782 -31.28 -13.78 17.02
CA TYR A 782 -31.03 -12.46 16.44
C TYR A 782 -30.11 -12.58 15.23
N ARG A 783 -30.53 -11.97 14.10
CA ARG A 783 -29.80 -12.07 12.83
C ARG A 783 -28.72 -10.99 12.76
N LEU A 784 -27.49 -11.39 12.43
CA LEU A 784 -26.35 -10.49 12.26
C LEU A 784 -25.71 -10.67 10.89
N THR A 785 -25.35 -9.56 10.26
CA THR A 785 -24.51 -9.50 9.06
C THR A 785 -23.08 -9.17 9.49
N LEU A 786 -22.21 -10.19 9.48
CA LEU A 786 -20.78 -10.04 9.69
C LEU A 786 -20.11 -9.85 8.33
N ALA A 787 -19.65 -8.64 8.03
CA ALA A 787 -18.97 -8.37 6.75
C ALA A 787 -17.46 -8.45 6.89
N HIS A 788 -16.79 -8.86 5.81
CA HIS A 788 -15.33 -8.79 5.74
C HIS A 788 -14.84 -8.60 4.29
N PRO A 789 -13.64 -8.00 4.10
CA PRO A 789 -12.98 -7.97 2.81
C PRO A 789 -12.72 -9.39 2.28
N ASP A 790 -12.78 -9.55 0.96
CA ASP A 790 -12.50 -10.81 0.28
C ASP A 790 -11.00 -11.16 0.32
N THR A 791 -10.53 -11.61 1.48
CA THR A 791 -9.17 -12.15 1.68
C THR A 791 -9.26 -13.45 2.47
N THR A 792 -8.25 -14.32 2.32
CA THR A 792 -8.17 -15.60 3.06
C THR A 792 -8.13 -15.40 4.56
N VAL A 793 -7.33 -14.43 5.03
CA VAL A 793 -7.17 -14.16 6.45
C VAL A 793 -8.48 -13.62 7.05
N ASP A 794 -9.15 -12.71 6.35
CA ASP A 794 -10.42 -12.16 6.84
C ASP A 794 -11.56 -13.18 6.79
N THR A 795 -11.54 -14.10 5.82
CA THR A 795 -12.47 -15.25 5.77
C THR A 795 -12.26 -16.17 6.98
N ALA A 796 -11.01 -16.54 7.29
CA ALA A 796 -10.70 -17.39 8.44
C ALA A 796 -11.13 -16.75 9.78
N ARG A 797 -10.87 -15.45 9.95
CA ARG A 797 -11.33 -14.68 11.13
C ARG A 797 -12.85 -14.64 11.21
N ALA A 798 -13.53 -14.37 10.09
CA ALA A 798 -14.98 -14.26 10.06
C ALA A 798 -15.65 -15.58 10.45
N GLU A 799 -15.10 -16.73 10.03
CA GLU A 799 -15.59 -18.05 10.44
C GLU A 799 -15.43 -18.32 11.94
N VAL A 800 -14.30 -17.93 12.54
CA VAL A 800 -14.09 -18.01 14.00
C VAL A 800 -15.13 -17.18 14.75
N VAL A 801 -15.36 -15.92 14.32
CA VAL A 801 -16.35 -15.03 14.94
C VAL A 801 -17.77 -15.57 14.75
N ARG A 802 -18.11 -16.02 13.53
CA ARG A 802 -19.41 -16.63 13.20
C ARG A 802 -19.69 -17.81 14.14
N ALA A 803 -18.76 -18.75 14.25
CA ALA A 803 -18.93 -19.94 15.06
C ALA A 803 -19.16 -19.62 16.54
N SER A 804 -18.46 -18.63 17.10
CA SER A 804 -18.64 -18.23 18.50
C SER A 804 -19.98 -17.54 18.75
N LEU A 805 -20.39 -16.64 17.85
CA LEU A 805 -21.69 -15.97 17.93
C LEU A 805 -22.86 -16.96 17.76
N GLU A 806 -22.75 -17.93 16.85
CA GLU A 806 -23.77 -18.98 16.69
C GLU A 806 -23.90 -19.86 17.94
N LYS A 807 -22.79 -20.17 18.64
CA LYS A 807 -22.83 -20.85 19.95
C LYS A 807 -23.58 -20.04 21.01
N ALA A 808 -23.43 -18.72 21.00
CA ALA A 808 -24.18 -17.82 21.89
C ALA A 808 -25.68 -17.74 21.53
N GLY A 809 -26.07 -18.17 20.33
CA GLY A 809 -27.47 -18.19 19.88
C GLY A 809 -27.83 -17.14 18.83
N PHE A 810 -26.86 -16.46 18.23
CA PHE A 810 -27.10 -15.60 17.07
C PHE A 810 -27.32 -16.42 15.78
N LYS A 811 -27.95 -15.80 14.77
CA LYS A 811 -27.98 -16.30 13.39
C LYS A 811 -27.12 -15.40 12.52
N VAL A 812 -25.90 -15.84 12.19
CA VAL A 812 -24.91 -14.99 11.53
C VAL A 812 -24.87 -15.28 10.03
N THR A 813 -25.00 -14.22 9.23
CA THR A 813 -24.74 -14.22 7.79
C THR A 813 -23.38 -13.57 7.55
N VAL A 814 -22.43 -14.34 7.03
CA VAL A 814 -21.11 -13.81 6.65
C VAL A 814 -21.20 -13.23 5.24
N LYS A 815 -20.84 -11.95 5.10
CA LYS A 815 -20.84 -11.23 3.82
C LYS A 815 -19.41 -10.93 3.39
N LYS A 816 -18.96 -11.67 2.40
CA LYS A 816 -17.68 -11.46 1.70
C LYS A 816 -17.84 -10.33 0.69
N VAL A 817 -16.95 -9.35 0.70
CA VAL A 817 -17.08 -8.13 -0.11
C VAL A 817 -15.74 -7.73 -0.71
N ALA A 818 -15.71 -7.32 -1.97
CA ALA A 818 -14.51 -6.79 -2.60
C ALA A 818 -13.99 -5.56 -1.84
N ILE A 819 -12.69 -5.53 -1.54
CA ILE A 819 -12.06 -4.48 -0.71
C ILE A 819 -12.33 -3.06 -1.25
N SER A 820 -12.40 -2.90 -2.58
CA SER A 820 -12.68 -1.64 -3.29
C SER A 820 -14.05 -1.04 -2.93
N SER A 821 -15.02 -1.89 -2.61
CA SER A 821 -16.38 -1.47 -2.23
C SER A 821 -16.63 -1.54 -0.72
N PHE A 822 -15.81 -2.29 0.01
CA PHE A 822 -16.05 -2.62 1.42
C PHE A 822 -16.18 -1.37 2.29
N TRP A 823 -15.23 -0.44 2.19
CA TRP A 823 -15.21 0.76 3.03
C TRP A 823 -16.32 1.75 2.69
N ALA A 824 -16.67 1.91 1.41
CA ALA A 824 -17.80 2.73 1.00
C ALA A 824 -19.13 2.16 1.53
N ASP A 825 -19.30 0.85 1.47
CA ASP A 825 -20.47 0.16 2.01
C ASP A 825 -20.53 0.22 3.55
N ALA A 826 -19.38 0.11 4.22
CA ALA A 826 -19.25 0.28 5.66
C ALA A 826 -19.62 1.71 6.08
N ALA A 827 -19.09 2.72 5.38
CA ALA A 827 -19.41 4.13 5.58
C ALA A 827 -20.91 4.38 5.40
N ALA A 828 -21.52 3.80 4.37
CA ALA A 828 -22.97 3.83 4.14
C ALA A 828 -23.81 3.03 5.17
N GLY A 829 -23.17 2.40 6.17
CA GLY A 829 -23.87 1.68 7.24
C GLY A 829 -24.56 0.40 6.78
N LYS A 830 -24.02 -0.31 5.77
CA LYS A 830 -24.65 -1.52 5.22
C LYS A 830 -24.46 -2.79 6.08
N TYR A 831 -23.58 -2.77 7.07
CA TYR A 831 -23.21 -3.94 7.87
C TYR A 831 -23.54 -3.78 9.35
N ASP A 832 -23.85 -4.88 10.03
CA ASP A 832 -24.11 -4.91 11.47
C ASP A 832 -22.79 -4.90 12.25
N MET A 833 -21.80 -5.68 11.79
CA MET A 833 -20.45 -5.69 12.37
C MET A 833 -19.38 -6.09 11.35
N PHE A 834 -18.14 -5.66 11.60
CA PHE A 834 -16.97 -6.04 10.82
C PHE A 834 -15.66 -5.67 11.54
N ARG A 835 -14.53 -6.20 11.05
CA ARG A 835 -13.19 -5.92 11.59
C ARG A 835 -12.66 -4.57 11.10
N MET A 836 -12.08 -3.78 11.99
CA MET A 836 -11.29 -2.60 11.67
C MET A 836 -10.03 -2.49 12.52
N SER A 837 -9.13 -1.61 12.13
CA SER A 837 -7.99 -1.20 12.94
C SER A 837 -8.31 0.13 13.62
N VAL A 838 -8.23 0.19 14.94
CA VAL A 838 -8.42 1.43 15.72
C VAL A 838 -7.09 1.86 16.30
N GLY A 839 -6.62 3.04 15.94
CA GLY A 839 -5.34 3.56 16.39
C GLY A 839 -4.92 4.80 15.62
N GLY A 840 -3.76 5.35 15.95
CA GLY A 840 -3.20 6.53 15.31
C GLY A 840 -1.70 6.40 15.13
N GLY A 841 -1.10 7.36 14.44
CA GLY A 841 0.35 7.40 14.20
C GLY A 841 1.11 8.41 15.05
N LEU A 842 0.41 9.13 15.95
CA LEU A 842 0.97 10.13 16.84
C LEU A 842 0.67 9.80 18.31
N PRO A 843 1.54 10.19 19.26
CA PRO A 843 1.47 9.78 20.68
C PRO A 843 0.40 10.52 21.47
N THR A 844 -0.79 10.65 20.90
CA THR A 844 -1.98 11.20 21.54
C THR A 844 -3.23 10.53 21.00
N ALA A 845 -4.17 10.23 21.91
CA ALA A 845 -5.48 9.72 21.55
C ALA A 845 -6.35 10.74 20.79
N ALA A 846 -6.07 12.05 20.90
CA ALA A 846 -6.80 13.08 20.17
C ALA A 846 -6.59 13.02 18.64
N ASN A 847 -5.52 12.35 18.19
CA ASN A 847 -5.28 12.11 16.77
C ASN A 847 -6.33 11.15 16.19
N TYR A 848 -6.80 10.16 16.96
CA TYR A 848 -7.58 9.07 16.37
C TYR A 848 -8.93 8.79 17.06
N LEU A 849 -9.04 8.79 18.39
CA LEU A 849 -10.28 8.38 19.07
C LEU A 849 -11.51 9.19 18.63
N PRO A 850 -11.45 10.52 18.48
CA PRO A 850 -12.62 11.26 18.01
C PRO A 850 -13.01 10.90 16.58
N ASP A 851 -12.06 10.55 15.69
CA ASP A 851 -12.36 10.15 14.31
C ASP A 851 -13.24 8.88 14.25
N TYR A 852 -13.00 7.94 15.17
CA TYR A 852 -13.75 6.69 15.25
C TYR A 852 -15.05 6.78 16.06
N PHE A 853 -15.18 7.71 17.01
CA PHE A 853 -16.25 7.64 18.03
C PHE A 853 -16.97 8.95 18.36
N ASP A 854 -16.57 10.11 17.81
CA ASP A 854 -17.33 11.35 17.98
C ASP A 854 -18.59 11.31 17.11
N GLY A 855 -19.76 11.32 17.76
CA GLY A 855 -21.06 11.25 17.08
C GLY A 855 -21.48 12.50 16.33
N ARG A 856 -20.72 13.59 16.44
CA ARG A 856 -21.00 14.88 15.78
C ARG A 856 -20.43 14.97 14.38
N GLN A 857 -19.52 14.06 14.02
CA GLN A 857 -18.94 14.00 12.69
C GLN A 857 -19.93 13.39 11.68
N PRO A 858 -19.87 13.77 10.39
CA PRO A 858 -20.71 13.15 9.37
C PRO A 858 -20.29 11.68 9.16
N PHE A 859 -21.20 10.74 9.44
CA PHE A 859 -20.90 9.30 9.37
C PHE A 859 -20.49 8.81 7.97
N ASP A 860 -20.97 9.46 6.92
CA ASP A 860 -20.72 9.03 5.54
C ASP A 860 -19.32 9.44 5.06
N THR A 861 -18.63 10.31 5.81
CA THR A 861 -17.30 10.83 5.46
C THR A 861 -16.27 10.65 6.59
N SER A 862 -16.66 10.15 7.75
CA SER A 862 -15.75 9.89 8.89
C SER A 862 -15.48 8.41 9.08
N SER A 863 -14.46 8.09 9.90
CA SER A 863 -14.15 6.72 10.30
C SER A 863 -15.06 6.18 11.41
N ASN A 864 -16.11 6.90 11.80
CA ASN A 864 -17.07 6.45 12.82
C ASN A 864 -18.08 5.45 12.24
N TYR A 865 -17.57 4.29 11.82
CA TYR A 865 -18.38 3.21 11.25
C TYR A 865 -19.28 2.51 12.27
N SER A 866 -18.98 2.64 13.56
CA SER A 866 -19.89 2.20 14.63
C SER A 866 -21.19 3.02 14.63
N ARG A 867 -21.18 4.19 13.97
CA ARG A 867 -22.25 5.19 13.97
C ARG A 867 -22.66 5.60 15.39
N LEU A 868 -21.73 5.46 16.34
CA LEU A 868 -21.98 5.78 17.73
C LEU A 868 -22.25 7.27 17.83
N ASN A 869 -23.43 7.61 18.34
CA ASN A 869 -23.79 8.97 18.71
C ASN A 869 -24.27 9.01 20.16
N ASN A 870 -23.31 9.14 21.07
CA ASN A 870 -23.60 9.15 22.49
C ASN A 870 -23.17 10.49 23.11
N LYS A 871 -24.12 11.17 23.76
CA LYS A 871 -23.88 12.49 24.37
C LYS A 871 -22.75 12.46 25.41
N LYS A 872 -22.68 11.43 26.27
CA LYS A 872 -21.64 11.32 27.30
C LYS A 872 -20.25 11.13 26.69
N VAL A 873 -20.15 10.32 25.63
CA VAL A 873 -18.90 10.13 24.89
C VAL A 873 -18.45 11.46 24.27
N ASN A 874 -19.36 12.19 23.62
CA ASN A 874 -19.06 13.49 23.03
C ASN A 874 -18.60 14.51 24.08
N GLU A 875 -19.27 14.57 25.25
CA GLU A 875 -18.89 15.45 26.36
C GLU A 875 -17.53 15.08 26.97
N ALA A 876 -17.23 13.78 27.08
CA ALA A 876 -15.93 13.30 27.54
C ALA A 876 -14.79 13.62 26.55
N ILE A 877 -15.05 13.54 25.25
CA ILE A 877 -14.12 13.99 24.20
C ILE A 877 -13.83 15.49 24.36
N ASP A 878 -14.86 16.31 24.59
CA ASP A 878 -14.68 17.75 24.81
C ASP A 878 -13.85 18.04 26.06
N ALA A 879 -14.08 17.29 27.15
CA ALA A 879 -13.30 17.40 28.38
C ALA A 879 -11.83 17.01 28.18
N ALA A 880 -11.56 15.91 27.46
CA ALA A 880 -10.21 15.45 27.16
C ALA A 880 -9.44 16.46 26.30
N ASN A 881 -10.09 17.03 25.28
CA ASN A 881 -9.51 18.11 24.46
C ASN A 881 -9.19 19.36 25.32
N ALA A 882 -10.11 19.74 26.21
CA ALA A 882 -10.00 20.90 27.08
C ALA A 882 -9.11 20.70 28.32
N ALA A 883 -8.38 19.58 28.41
CA ALA A 883 -7.51 19.29 29.55
C ALA A 883 -6.50 20.44 29.80
N PRO A 884 -5.99 20.59 31.03
CA PRO A 884 -4.99 21.62 31.33
C PRO A 884 -3.58 21.27 30.82
N ASP A 885 -3.24 19.99 30.71
CA ASP A 885 -1.93 19.48 30.30
C ASP A 885 -2.03 18.07 29.69
N LEU A 886 -0.92 17.58 29.12
CA LEU A 886 -0.86 16.27 28.44
C LEU A 886 -1.12 15.08 29.37
N LYS A 887 -0.72 15.17 30.64
CA LYS A 887 -0.94 14.09 31.61
C LYS A 887 -2.44 13.96 31.89
N LYS A 888 -3.10 15.08 32.18
CA LYS A 888 -4.54 15.08 32.45
C LYS A 888 -5.36 14.75 31.20
N ALA A 889 -4.90 15.17 30.01
CA ALA A 889 -5.50 14.76 28.75
C ALA A 889 -5.48 13.23 28.61
N GLY A 890 -4.35 12.58 28.88
CA GLY A 890 -4.24 11.11 28.85
C GLY A 890 -5.22 10.40 29.78
N GLU A 891 -5.36 10.87 31.03
CA GLU A 891 -6.34 10.32 31.98
C GLU A 891 -7.78 10.43 31.45
N LEU A 892 -8.15 11.56 30.86
CA LEU A 892 -9.49 11.79 30.30
C LEU A 892 -9.71 11.00 29.01
N TRP A 893 -8.68 10.77 28.20
CA TRP A 893 -8.77 9.88 27.04
C TRP A 893 -8.99 8.41 27.44
N ALA A 894 -8.43 7.97 28.57
CA ALA A 894 -8.73 6.65 29.13
C ALA A 894 -10.21 6.53 29.55
N GLU A 895 -10.79 7.60 30.10
CA GLU A 895 -12.23 7.68 30.40
C GLU A 895 -13.07 7.63 29.13
N VAL A 896 -12.72 8.39 28.07
CA VAL A 896 -13.37 8.31 26.76
C VAL A 896 -13.36 6.88 26.23
N SER A 897 -12.19 6.21 26.25
CA SER A 897 -12.07 4.81 25.83
C SER A 897 -13.01 3.90 26.63
N THR A 898 -13.11 4.10 27.94
CA THR A 898 -13.98 3.31 28.83
C THR A 898 -15.45 3.54 28.49
N LEU A 899 -15.88 4.79 28.30
CA LEU A 899 -17.25 5.15 27.94
C LEU A 899 -17.65 4.60 26.56
N VAL A 900 -16.75 4.64 25.57
CA VAL A 900 -16.98 4.02 24.25
C VAL A 900 -17.18 2.52 24.38
N MET A 901 -16.31 1.85 25.15
CA MET A 901 -16.46 0.42 25.41
C MET A 901 -17.77 0.13 26.13
N GLU A 902 -18.17 0.89 27.16
CA GLU A 902 -19.47 0.72 27.84
C GLU A 902 -20.68 0.72 26.88
N GLN A 903 -20.60 1.42 25.74
CA GLN A 903 -21.67 1.43 24.73
C GLN A 903 -21.75 0.15 23.88
N ALA A 904 -20.81 -0.80 24.06
CA ALA A 904 -20.64 -1.98 23.22
C ALA A 904 -20.57 -1.62 21.72
N ALA A 905 -19.93 -0.50 21.37
CA ALA A 905 -19.81 -0.04 19.98
C ALA A 905 -18.63 -0.68 19.25
N VAL A 906 -17.67 -1.21 20.00
CA VAL A 906 -16.41 -1.77 19.50
C VAL A 906 -15.87 -2.81 20.48
N VAL A 907 -15.19 -3.83 19.94
CA VAL A 907 -14.53 -4.90 20.68
C VAL A 907 -13.06 -4.92 20.29
N PRO A 908 -12.16 -4.42 21.15
CA PRO A 908 -10.71 -4.61 20.97
C PRO A 908 -10.38 -6.10 21.04
N VAL A 909 -9.44 -6.55 20.22
CA VAL A 909 -9.06 -7.97 20.16
C VAL A 909 -7.57 -8.14 20.46
N TYR A 910 -6.71 -7.58 19.61
CA TYR A 910 -5.26 -7.72 19.75
C TYR A 910 -4.52 -6.54 19.12
N VAL A 911 -3.33 -6.25 19.64
CA VAL A 911 -2.35 -5.36 19.02
C VAL A 911 -1.38 -6.23 18.22
N PRO A 912 -1.30 -6.07 16.88
CA PRO A 912 -0.33 -6.77 16.06
C PRO A 912 1.10 -6.46 16.51
N GLU A 913 1.96 -7.48 16.48
CA GLU A 913 3.40 -7.32 16.64
C GLU A 913 4.05 -7.26 15.25
N ARG A 914 4.70 -6.15 14.94
CA ARG A 914 5.26 -5.86 13.61
C ARG A 914 6.75 -6.19 13.58
N THR A 915 7.18 -6.92 12.56
CA THR A 915 8.59 -7.30 12.37
C THR A 915 9.26 -6.39 11.35
N TYR A 916 10.29 -5.65 11.78
CA TYR A 916 11.13 -4.80 10.94
C TYR A 916 12.45 -5.53 10.65
N LEU A 917 12.95 -5.39 9.43
CA LEU A 917 14.17 -6.07 8.98
C LEU A 917 15.28 -5.06 8.68
N TYR A 918 16.51 -5.41 9.01
CA TYR A 918 17.67 -4.59 8.71
C TYR A 918 18.96 -5.42 8.62
N SER A 919 19.94 -4.95 7.85
CA SER A 919 21.21 -5.64 7.70
C SER A 919 22.17 -5.34 8.86
N PRO A 920 23.14 -6.23 9.16
CA PRO A 920 24.17 -5.98 10.16
C PRO A 920 25.12 -4.83 9.85
N ALA A 921 25.05 -4.19 8.69
CA ALA A 921 25.82 -2.99 8.38
C ALA A 921 25.20 -1.72 8.99
N LEU A 922 23.92 -1.73 9.37
CA LEU A 922 23.24 -0.58 9.97
C LEU A 922 23.40 -0.56 11.51
N ARG A 923 23.71 0.62 12.05
CA ARG A 923 23.81 0.90 13.49
C ARG A 923 23.15 2.25 13.79
N GLY A 924 22.97 2.59 15.08
CA GLY A 924 22.31 3.82 15.51
C GLY A 924 20.79 3.86 15.24
N LEU A 925 20.21 2.70 14.93
CA LEU A 925 18.76 2.54 14.79
C LEU A 925 18.08 2.62 16.15
N GLN A 926 16.92 3.25 16.20
CA GLN A 926 16.06 3.31 17.38
C GLN A 926 14.68 2.77 17.03
N VAL A 927 14.03 2.08 17.95
CA VAL A 927 12.61 1.76 17.82
C VAL A 927 11.84 2.80 18.60
N ASP A 928 11.16 3.71 17.89
CA ASP A 928 10.37 4.79 18.45
C ASP A 928 8.87 4.64 18.13
N LEU A 929 8.10 5.68 18.43
CA LEU A 929 6.62 5.71 18.27
C LEU A 929 6.18 5.45 16.82
N SER A 930 7.07 5.60 15.83
CA SER A 930 6.80 5.34 14.42
C SER A 930 7.48 4.06 13.90
N GLY A 931 7.95 3.19 14.80
CA GLY A 931 8.63 1.94 14.46
C GLY A 931 10.15 2.08 14.37
N LEU A 932 10.77 1.39 13.41
CA LEU A 932 12.23 1.41 13.23
C LEU A 932 12.70 2.72 12.60
N SER A 933 13.27 3.59 13.42
CA SER A 933 13.66 4.97 13.10
C SER A 933 15.00 5.07 12.36
N PRO A 934 15.05 5.70 11.17
CA PRO A 934 16.28 5.89 10.41
C PRO A 934 17.04 7.17 10.76
N LEU A 935 16.53 8.03 11.65
CA LEU A 935 17.01 9.42 11.84
C LEU A 935 18.48 9.54 12.28
N ASN A 936 18.93 8.56 13.06
CA ASN A 936 20.28 8.47 13.61
C ASN A 936 21.03 7.23 13.13
N ALA A 937 20.48 6.55 12.12
CA ALA A 937 21.13 5.41 11.49
C ALA A 937 22.49 5.83 10.91
N TYR A 938 23.48 4.94 10.96
CA TYR A 938 24.75 5.09 10.25
C TYR A 938 25.23 3.75 9.69
N VAL A 939 26.05 3.81 8.64
CA VAL A 939 26.64 2.63 8.01
C VAL A 939 27.96 2.29 8.70
N ARG A 940 28.03 1.10 9.31
CA ARG A 940 29.26 0.54 9.85
C ARG A 940 30.19 0.17 8.68
N ARG A 941 31.37 0.77 8.67
CA ARG A 941 32.42 0.56 7.67
C ARG A 941 33.61 -0.15 8.29
#